data_AF-A0A0F9XDS8-F1
#
_entry.id   AF-A0A0F9XDS8-F1
#
_cell.length_a   1.000
_cell.length_b   1.000
_cell.length_c   1.000
_cell.angle_alpha   90.00
_cell.angle_beta   90.00
_cell.angle_gamma   90.00
#
_symmetry.space_group_name_H-M   'P 1'
#
loop_
_entity.id
_entity.type
_entity.pdbx_description
1 polymer ?
#
loop_
_entity_poly.entity_id
_entity_poly.type
_entity_poly.pdbx_seq_one_letter_code
_entity_poly.pdbx_strand_id
1 'polypeptide(L)'
;MATEVKLLIPNARPYGFKLSLPNARPYGFTFPLATTAFVVIDMQRDFLDPDGFGSIVCGNPAIFSSVRKIVPNVQRALEAARSMSMHVIWTREGHLPNLSDLPAAKRLRQVNAPNGNQSMGIGDEGPMGKLLVRGERGHNIINQLKPNPGEPIIDKPGKGSFWGTGFHRLLLARGVTHLILTGVTTECCVTSILRECNDRGYECCVLSDCTEGFNLTLVAASLDTIVCQNGLFGYVGHSSELIAQAYQSRTLKTGLPANLDATALPSISELRIKYRGGKLGPEDVIRSVFNRIAKYESIDPSLWISKESLESTLAVVNRLLYVHAGKGLPPLFGIPFAVKDNIDVTGVITTVACDSFAYTATSTAPAIQHLLDAGAIYIGKLNLDQFATGLTGCRSPYGTPHSYHSKRHITGGSSSAPAVAVAAGLVSFTIGTDTAGSVRGPAAFNGIVGFKPTKGTISARGAVPACQSLDTLGILAPSLQDAREVWYVMDQYDNLDPYAKPPSSLPTWMVDYRGFRQGGFTFGIPPDSFLDLCSEKYQQLFKIAVAKLQSCGGTLVDIDYMPFVKAGGLIYGASLIHERLASIGHDFITENIDTFHPVTKKIFEGVLSSDVKAWEVFRDQATQMQCIAAVRRTFNKLEDGIDVLVVPSMPCHPTIQEILDDPIALGSKLGLFTYAANVVDLCGVSINAGWIEDEEAQLPFGITFLGDSGYDGKVLDIAASFEDFMKEC
;
A
#
# COMPACT_ATOMS: atom_id res chain seq x y z
N MET A 1 -46.56 9.58 5.27
CA MET A 1 -45.81 9.08 6.44
C MET A 1 -44.93 7.94 5.95
N ALA A 2 -43.75 8.28 5.44
CA ALA A 2 -42.77 7.36 4.90
C ALA A 2 -41.61 7.29 5.89
N THR A 3 -41.32 6.09 6.37
CA THR A 3 -40.31 5.83 7.39
C THR A 3 -38.94 5.76 6.71
N GLU A 4 -38.09 6.76 6.94
CA GLU A 4 -36.68 6.76 6.56
C GLU A 4 -35.97 5.57 7.21
N VAL A 5 -35.47 4.64 6.40
CA VAL A 5 -34.49 3.64 6.84
C VAL A 5 -33.11 4.30 6.78
N LYS A 6 -32.70 4.95 7.87
CA LYS A 6 -31.30 5.32 8.08
C LYS A 6 -30.46 4.05 8.25
N LEU A 7 -29.72 3.69 7.21
CA LEU A 7 -28.62 2.73 7.30
C LEU A 7 -27.52 3.31 8.20
N LEU A 8 -27.55 2.97 9.48
CA LEU A 8 -26.42 3.12 10.38
C LEU A 8 -25.38 2.05 10.01
N ILE A 9 -24.28 2.46 9.37
CA ILE A 9 -23.11 1.62 9.14
C ILE A 9 -22.15 1.80 10.34
N PRO A 10 -21.86 0.75 11.14
CA PRO A 10 -20.79 0.79 12.11
C PRO A 10 -19.49 0.23 11.50
N ASN A 11 -18.35 0.91 11.74
CA ASN A 11 -16.95 0.39 11.76
C ASN A 11 -15.86 1.23 11.05
N ALA A 12 -15.95 2.55 11.05
CA ALA A 12 -14.76 3.40 11.01
C ALA A 12 -14.78 4.28 12.27
N ARG A 13 -13.79 4.15 13.17
CA ARG A 13 -13.60 5.20 14.18
C ARG A 13 -13.18 6.43 13.38
N PRO A 14 -13.87 7.57 13.51
CA PRO A 14 -13.56 8.75 12.71
C PRO A 14 -12.09 9.12 12.89
N TYR A 15 -11.49 9.69 11.84
CA TYR A 15 -10.11 10.18 11.78
C TYR A 15 -9.73 11.18 12.92
N GLY A 16 -10.65 11.46 13.86
CA GLY A 16 -10.48 12.31 15.04
C GLY A 16 -10.58 11.61 16.41
N PHE A 17 -10.70 10.28 16.53
CA PHE A 17 -10.67 9.64 17.86
C PHE A 17 -9.26 9.74 18.47
N LYS A 18 -9.11 10.65 19.43
CA LYS A 18 -7.87 10.93 20.14
C LYS A 18 -7.86 10.26 21.51
N LEU A 19 -6.70 9.77 21.90
CA LEU A 19 -6.38 9.26 23.23
C LEU A 19 -5.39 10.21 23.89
N SER A 20 -5.26 10.15 25.21
CA SER A 20 -4.33 11.00 25.96
C SER A 20 -3.61 10.27 27.08
N LEU A 21 -2.33 10.61 27.28
CA LEU A 21 -1.55 10.32 28.49
C LEU A 21 -1.46 11.63 29.30
N PRO A 22 -2.43 11.92 30.18
CA PRO A 22 -2.56 13.24 30.81
C PRO A 22 -1.37 13.63 31.69
N ASN A 23 -0.66 12.66 32.28
CA ASN A 23 0.48 12.89 33.15
C ASN A 23 1.83 12.75 32.42
N ALA A 24 1.83 12.69 31.08
CA ALA A 24 3.07 12.77 30.34
C ALA A 24 3.79 14.10 30.63
N ARG A 25 5.12 14.06 30.59
CA ARG A 25 5.99 15.23 30.65
C ARG A 25 6.43 15.62 29.23
N PRO A 26 6.61 16.91 28.95
CA PRO A 26 6.47 18.07 29.86
C PRO A 26 5.01 18.45 30.18
N TYR A 27 4.06 18.00 29.37
CA TYR A 27 2.60 18.11 29.56
C TYR A 27 1.90 16.93 28.88
N GLY A 28 0.59 16.80 29.09
CA GLY A 28 -0.19 15.65 28.62
C GLY A 28 -0.05 15.40 27.11
N PHE A 29 0.25 14.16 26.75
CA PHE A 29 0.46 13.75 25.36
C PHE A 29 -0.85 13.25 24.76
N THR A 30 -1.36 13.95 23.74
CA THR A 30 -2.60 13.58 23.04
C THR A 30 -2.28 13.06 21.65
N PHE A 31 -2.87 11.93 21.25
CA PHE A 31 -2.54 11.28 19.99
C PHE A 31 -3.76 10.64 19.31
N PRO A 32 -3.89 10.73 17.97
CA PRO A 32 -4.91 10.05 17.18
C PRO A 32 -4.62 8.54 17.05
N LEU A 33 -5.58 7.69 17.44
CA LEU A 33 -5.35 6.23 17.46
C LEU A 33 -5.02 5.65 16.08
N ALA A 34 -5.72 6.09 15.03
CA ALA A 34 -5.59 5.54 13.67
C ALA A 34 -4.21 5.80 13.04
N THR A 35 -3.53 6.88 13.42
CA THR A 35 -2.23 7.30 12.88
C THR A 35 -1.12 7.23 13.93
N THR A 36 -1.29 6.38 14.95
CA THR A 36 -0.26 6.15 15.98
C THR A 36 0.36 4.77 15.82
N ALA A 37 1.69 4.70 15.91
CA ALA A 37 2.44 3.45 16.00
C ALA A 37 2.99 3.20 17.41
N PHE A 38 2.85 1.99 17.90
CA PHE A 38 3.55 1.46 19.07
C PHE A 38 4.80 0.72 18.61
N VAL A 39 5.98 1.23 19.00
CA VAL A 39 7.27 0.69 18.56
C VAL A 39 7.94 -0.05 19.72
N VAL A 40 8.32 -1.31 19.46
CA VAL A 40 9.08 -2.14 20.40
C VAL A 40 10.52 -2.25 19.92
N ILE A 41 11.43 -1.60 20.65
CA ILE A 41 12.79 -1.36 20.22
C ILE A 41 13.73 -2.39 20.85
N ASP A 42 14.33 -3.21 19.99
CA ASP A 42 15.50 -4.02 20.29
C ASP A 42 15.35 -4.97 21.49
N MET A 43 14.15 -5.50 21.73
CA MET A 43 13.87 -6.48 22.78
C MET A 43 14.41 -7.89 22.44
N GLN A 44 15.61 -7.95 21.87
CA GLN A 44 16.32 -9.16 21.46
C GLN A 44 17.17 -9.75 22.58
N ARG A 45 17.45 -11.06 22.47
CA ARG A 45 18.20 -11.83 23.46
C ARG A 45 19.59 -11.25 23.68
N ASP A 46 20.24 -10.76 22.62
CA ASP A 46 21.54 -10.10 22.72
C ASP A 46 21.55 -8.94 23.71
N PHE A 47 20.44 -8.23 23.94
CA PHE A 47 20.38 -7.16 24.93
C PHE A 47 19.80 -7.58 26.28
N LEU A 48 19.09 -8.71 26.36
CA LEU A 48 18.23 -9.03 27.51
C LEU A 48 18.55 -10.35 28.21
N ASP A 49 19.15 -11.32 27.52
CA ASP A 49 19.54 -12.62 28.08
C ASP A 49 21.03 -12.60 28.51
N PRO A 50 21.41 -13.31 29.59
CA PRO A 50 22.81 -13.50 29.96
C PRO A 50 23.63 -14.02 28.77
N ASP A 51 24.92 -13.70 28.77
CA ASP A 51 25.88 -14.06 27.72
C ASP A 51 25.61 -13.42 26.35
N GLY A 52 24.60 -12.54 26.25
CA GLY A 52 24.35 -11.69 25.08
C GLY A 52 25.23 -10.42 25.08
N PHE A 53 25.25 -9.73 23.93
CA PHE A 53 26.00 -8.48 23.73
C PHE A 53 25.84 -7.48 24.90
N GLY A 54 24.61 -7.17 25.33
CA GLY A 54 24.33 -6.24 26.42
C GLY A 54 24.96 -6.64 27.76
N SER A 55 25.00 -7.93 28.07
CA SER A 55 25.65 -8.43 29.30
C SER A 55 27.17 -8.25 29.26
N ILE A 56 27.78 -8.50 28.09
CA ILE A 56 29.22 -8.34 27.82
C ILE A 56 29.59 -6.85 27.90
N VAL A 57 28.81 -5.98 27.26
CA VAL A 57 29.06 -4.53 27.26
C VAL A 57 28.85 -3.90 28.63
N CYS A 58 27.82 -4.33 29.37
CA CYS A 58 27.50 -3.77 30.67
C CYS A 58 28.58 -4.11 31.71
N GLY A 59 29.13 -5.33 31.69
CA GLY A 59 30.16 -5.78 32.62
C GLY A 59 29.74 -5.84 34.10
N ASN A 60 28.48 -5.50 34.42
CA ASN A 60 27.92 -5.49 35.77
C ASN A 60 26.60 -6.29 35.80
N PRO A 61 26.59 -7.48 36.43
CA PRO A 61 25.40 -8.35 36.46
C PRO A 61 24.18 -7.71 37.11
N ALA A 62 24.37 -6.85 38.13
CA ALA A 62 23.26 -6.20 38.83
C ALA A 62 22.56 -5.18 37.91
N ILE A 63 23.33 -4.35 37.21
CA ILE A 63 22.80 -3.38 36.24
C ILE A 63 22.17 -4.11 35.04
N PHE A 64 22.84 -5.14 34.51
CA PHE A 64 22.27 -5.95 33.44
C PHE A 64 20.91 -6.56 33.83
N SER A 65 20.80 -7.07 35.06
CA SER A 65 19.55 -7.66 35.55
C SER A 65 18.41 -6.64 35.68
N SER A 66 18.69 -5.34 35.87
CA SER A 66 17.64 -4.32 35.93
C SER A 66 17.03 -4.04 34.56
N VAL A 67 17.81 -4.12 33.47
CA VAL A 67 17.31 -3.94 32.09
C VAL A 67 16.17 -4.90 31.78
N ARG A 68 16.28 -6.15 32.23
CA ARG A 68 15.24 -7.17 32.01
C ARG A 68 13.94 -6.90 32.77
N LYS A 69 13.94 -6.04 33.80
CA LYS A 69 12.76 -5.79 34.64
C LYS A 69 11.63 -5.07 33.91
N ILE A 70 11.90 -4.42 32.76
CA ILE A 70 10.87 -3.74 31.96
C ILE A 70 9.99 -4.70 31.16
N VAL A 71 10.40 -5.96 30.96
CA VAL A 71 9.71 -6.92 30.07
C VAL A 71 8.22 -7.07 30.39
N PRO A 72 7.79 -7.25 31.65
CA PRO A 72 6.36 -7.34 31.97
C PRO A 72 5.57 -6.06 31.69
N ASN A 73 6.19 -4.89 31.80
CA ASN A 73 5.54 -3.61 31.48
C ASN A 73 5.38 -3.45 29.97
N VAL A 74 6.44 -3.73 29.19
CA VAL A 74 6.40 -3.74 27.72
C VAL A 74 5.32 -4.69 27.23
N GLN A 75 5.22 -5.88 27.82
CA GLN A 75 4.19 -6.86 27.47
C GLN A 75 2.77 -6.32 27.68
N ARG A 76 2.48 -5.75 28.86
CA ARG A 76 1.15 -5.19 29.15
C ARG A 76 0.81 -3.99 28.25
N ALA A 77 1.77 -3.12 27.99
CA ALA A 77 1.61 -1.97 27.09
C ALA A 77 1.35 -2.43 25.63
N LEU A 78 2.08 -3.44 25.17
CA LEU A 78 1.91 -4.05 23.86
C LEU A 78 0.51 -4.69 23.70
N GLU A 79 0.05 -5.42 24.72
CA GLU A 79 -1.30 -6.00 24.74
C GLU A 79 -2.40 -4.92 24.71
N ALA A 80 -2.19 -3.81 25.43
CA ALA A 80 -3.07 -2.65 25.39
C ALA A 80 -3.13 -2.06 23.96
N ALA A 81 -1.99 -1.77 23.35
CA ALA A 81 -1.89 -1.23 21.99
C ALA A 81 -2.57 -2.15 20.95
N ARG A 82 -2.30 -3.45 20.99
CA ARG A 82 -2.94 -4.46 20.12
C ARG A 82 -4.46 -4.48 20.27
N SER A 83 -4.97 -4.36 21.50
CA SER A 83 -6.42 -4.41 21.74
C SER A 83 -7.18 -3.18 21.23
N MET A 84 -6.46 -2.09 20.97
CA MET A 84 -6.97 -0.89 20.32
C MET A 84 -6.73 -0.88 18.80
N SER A 85 -6.15 -1.96 18.24
CA SER A 85 -5.76 -2.05 16.82
C SER A 85 -4.74 -0.99 16.38
N MET A 86 -3.88 -0.53 17.29
CA MET A 86 -2.79 0.39 16.97
C MET A 86 -1.74 -0.30 16.07
N HIS A 87 -1.02 0.45 15.23
CA HIS A 87 0.09 -0.12 14.46
C HIS A 87 1.20 -0.58 15.39
N VAL A 88 1.55 -1.87 15.38
CA VAL A 88 2.69 -2.39 16.16
C VAL A 88 3.86 -2.63 15.23
N ILE A 89 5.02 -2.04 15.55
CA ILE A 89 6.25 -2.15 14.76
C ILE A 89 7.39 -2.58 15.69
N TRP A 90 8.22 -3.50 15.22
CA TRP A 90 9.36 -4.02 15.97
C TRP A 90 10.67 -3.56 15.33
N THR A 91 11.70 -3.37 16.13
CA THR A 91 13.07 -3.18 15.64
C THR A 91 14.01 -4.16 16.30
N ARG A 92 15.06 -4.55 15.58
CA ARG A 92 16.18 -5.32 16.12
C ARG A 92 17.48 -4.79 15.56
N GLU A 93 18.46 -4.56 16.42
CA GLU A 93 19.80 -4.21 15.96
C GLU A 93 20.55 -5.45 15.51
N GLY A 94 20.92 -5.49 14.23
CA GLY A 94 21.65 -6.62 13.68
C GLY A 94 22.21 -6.37 12.29
N HIS A 95 23.37 -6.98 12.04
CA HIS A 95 24.11 -6.89 10.79
C HIS A 95 23.88 -8.09 9.90
N LEU A 96 24.07 -7.93 8.60
CA LEU A 96 24.02 -9.04 7.65
C LEU A 96 25.01 -10.15 8.06
N PRO A 97 24.76 -11.43 7.71
CA PRO A 97 25.64 -12.54 8.07
C PRO A 97 27.11 -12.37 7.65
N ASN A 98 27.34 -11.64 6.55
CA ASN A 98 28.67 -11.32 6.02
C ASN A 98 29.24 -9.99 6.56
N LEU A 99 28.52 -9.31 7.46
CA LEU A 99 28.86 -8.02 8.05
C LEU A 99 29.06 -6.87 7.04
N SER A 100 28.54 -6.97 5.81
CA SER A 100 28.76 -5.94 4.79
C SER A 100 28.08 -4.60 5.09
N ASP A 101 27.12 -4.60 6.02
CA ASP A 101 26.43 -3.41 6.51
C ASP A 101 26.98 -2.91 7.87
N LEU A 102 28.10 -3.47 8.37
CA LEU A 102 28.76 -3.07 9.61
C LEU A 102 29.91 -2.09 9.32
N PRO A 103 29.79 -0.80 9.70
CA PRO A 103 30.89 0.14 9.51
C PRO A 103 32.11 -0.27 10.31
N ALA A 104 33.31 -0.21 9.71
CA ALA A 104 34.56 -0.57 10.37
C ALA A 104 34.78 0.19 11.70
N ALA A 105 34.42 1.48 11.74
CA ALA A 105 34.47 2.27 12.96
C ALA A 105 33.52 1.76 14.07
N LYS A 106 32.36 1.20 13.72
CA LYS A 106 31.43 0.60 14.69
C LYS A 106 32.02 -0.71 15.24
N ARG A 107 32.64 -1.52 14.38
CA ARG A 107 33.29 -2.78 14.76
C ARG A 107 34.52 -2.58 15.65
N LEU A 108 35.42 -1.68 15.25
CA LEU A 108 36.76 -1.59 15.83
C LEU A 108 36.85 -0.66 17.04
N ARG A 109 36.02 0.37 17.15
CA ARG A 109 36.20 1.43 18.16
C ARG A 109 36.07 0.92 19.60
N GLN A 110 35.12 0.03 19.87
CA GLN A 110 34.91 -0.48 21.23
C GLN A 110 35.98 -1.52 21.61
N VAL A 111 36.31 -2.43 20.70
CA VAL A 111 37.33 -3.47 20.91
C VAL A 111 38.72 -2.86 21.08
N ASN A 112 39.05 -1.79 20.34
CA ASN A 112 40.35 -1.15 20.41
C ASN A 112 40.44 -0.05 21.48
N ALA A 113 39.44 0.11 22.35
CA ALA A 113 39.45 1.14 23.39
C ALA A 113 40.54 0.84 24.43
N PRO A 114 41.50 1.76 24.70
CA PRO A 114 42.66 1.47 25.56
C PRO A 114 42.33 1.03 26.99
N ASN A 115 41.18 1.43 27.51
CA ASN A 115 40.65 1.06 28.83
C ASN A 115 39.23 0.49 28.72
N GLY A 116 38.92 -0.18 27.60
CA GLY A 116 37.63 -0.82 27.37
C GLY A 116 37.49 -2.11 28.15
N ASN A 117 36.29 -2.40 28.65
CA ASN A 117 35.97 -3.66 29.32
C ASN A 117 35.54 -4.76 28.32
N GLN A 118 35.53 -4.48 27.02
CA GLN A 118 35.05 -5.41 26.00
C GLN A 118 36.17 -6.28 25.43
N SER A 119 36.06 -7.59 25.62
CA SER A 119 36.92 -8.59 24.98
C SER A 119 36.38 -9.10 23.64
N MET A 120 35.12 -8.78 23.30
CA MET A 120 34.43 -9.21 22.09
C MET A 120 33.60 -8.08 21.52
N GLY A 121 33.55 -8.00 20.19
CA GLY A 121 32.80 -7.00 19.44
C GLY A 121 31.66 -7.59 18.60
N ILE A 122 31.02 -6.70 17.85
CA ILE A 122 29.96 -7.05 16.90
C ILE A 122 30.51 -7.99 15.83
N GLY A 123 29.82 -9.12 15.63
CA GLY A 123 30.19 -10.15 14.67
C GLY A 123 31.17 -11.22 15.18
N ASP A 124 31.72 -11.05 16.38
CA ASP A 124 32.55 -12.09 17.01
C ASP A 124 31.67 -13.22 17.56
N GLU A 125 32.23 -14.43 17.62
CA GLU A 125 31.51 -15.64 18.07
C GLU A 125 31.23 -15.62 19.57
N GLY A 126 29.96 -15.51 19.95
CA GLY A 126 29.52 -15.56 21.34
C GLY A 126 28.67 -16.78 21.68
N PRO A 127 28.28 -16.91 22.97
CA PRO A 127 27.55 -18.09 23.45
C PRO A 127 26.17 -18.32 22.80
N MET A 128 25.60 -17.29 22.15
CA MET A 128 24.34 -17.35 21.40
C MET A 128 24.54 -17.21 19.88
N GLY A 129 25.73 -17.51 19.37
CA GLY A 129 26.15 -17.24 18.01
C GLY A 129 26.84 -15.88 17.88
N LYS A 130 27.05 -15.42 16.64
CA LYS A 130 27.71 -14.15 16.39
C LYS A 130 26.91 -12.97 16.94
N LEU A 131 27.58 -12.12 17.71
CA LEU A 131 26.93 -10.99 18.41
C LEU A 131 26.34 -9.98 17.42
N LEU A 132 25.04 -9.67 17.57
CA LEU A 132 24.28 -8.74 16.72
C LEU A 132 24.36 -9.07 15.22
N VAL A 133 24.28 -10.36 14.88
CA VAL A 133 24.23 -10.83 13.49
C VAL A 133 22.87 -11.47 13.18
N ARG A 134 22.27 -11.08 12.04
CA ARG A 134 20.97 -11.56 11.60
C ARG A 134 21.00 -13.05 11.34
N GLY A 135 19.98 -13.76 11.83
CA GLY A 135 19.86 -15.21 11.74
C GLY A 135 20.43 -15.95 12.96
N GLU A 136 21.27 -15.31 13.76
CA GLU A 136 21.82 -15.90 14.98
C GLU A 136 20.80 -15.95 16.11
N ARG A 137 21.02 -16.86 17.07
CA ARG A 137 20.11 -17.03 18.22
C ARG A 137 20.01 -15.76 19.05
N GLY A 138 21.11 -15.05 19.26
CA GLY A 138 21.17 -13.78 20.00
C GLY A 138 20.29 -12.67 19.41
N HIS A 139 20.15 -12.63 18.09
CA HIS A 139 19.37 -11.62 17.36
C HIS A 139 17.85 -11.87 17.40
N ASN A 140 17.38 -12.96 18.01
CA ASN A 140 15.94 -13.21 18.13
C ASN A 140 15.32 -12.37 19.26
N ILE A 141 14.07 -11.96 19.09
CA ILE A 141 13.26 -11.36 20.16
C ILE A 141 13.08 -12.39 21.29
N ILE A 142 13.11 -11.93 22.54
CA ILE A 142 12.89 -12.81 23.70
C ILE A 142 11.53 -13.50 23.64
N ASN A 143 11.42 -14.73 24.18
CA ASN A 143 10.21 -15.54 24.06
C ASN A 143 8.96 -14.91 24.70
N GLN A 144 9.14 -14.08 25.73
CA GLN A 144 8.08 -13.37 26.44
C GLN A 144 7.39 -12.32 25.55
N LEU A 145 8.08 -11.83 24.54
CA LEU A 145 7.59 -10.80 23.61
C LEU A 145 7.59 -11.38 22.21
N LYS A 146 6.45 -11.92 21.78
CA LYS A 146 6.32 -12.49 20.44
C LYS A 146 5.59 -11.52 19.50
N PRO A 147 6.21 -11.12 18.36
CA PRO A 147 5.48 -10.44 17.29
C PRO A 147 4.32 -11.29 16.79
N ASN A 148 3.18 -10.65 16.54
CA ASN A 148 2.09 -11.32 15.84
C ASN A 148 2.42 -11.39 14.34
N PRO A 149 1.91 -12.40 13.62
CA PRO A 149 1.98 -12.42 12.16
C PRO A 149 1.43 -11.12 11.57
N GLY A 150 2.19 -10.51 10.66
CA GLY A 150 1.85 -9.22 10.05
C GLY A 150 2.39 -7.98 10.75
N GLU A 151 2.90 -8.09 11.98
CA GLU A 151 3.60 -6.98 12.63
C GLU A 151 5.01 -6.86 12.02
N PRO A 152 5.34 -5.73 11.36
CA PRO A 152 6.63 -5.57 10.70
C PRO A 152 7.78 -5.57 11.70
N ILE A 153 8.87 -6.24 11.34
CA ILE A 153 10.13 -6.27 12.10
C ILE A 153 11.21 -5.60 11.24
N ILE A 154 11.78 -4.51 11.73
CA ILE A 154 12.86 -3.78 11.08
C ILE A 154 14.19 -4.22 11.67
N ASP A 155 14.95 -4.99 10.89
CA ASP A 155 16.34 -5.30 11.21
C ASP A 155 17.23 -4.12 10.78
N LYS A 156 17.86 -3.47 11.75
CA LYS A 156 18.62 -2.22 11.56
C LYS A 156 20.12 -2.44 11.84
N PRO A 157 21.02 -2.02 10.94
CA PRO A 157 22.46 -2.00 11.23
C PRO A 157 22.87 -0.76 12.07
N GLY A 158 22.01 0.26 12.11
CA GLY A 158 22.20 1.48 12.89
C GLY A 158 21.62 1.39 14.31
N LYS A 159 22.00 2.37 15.13
CA LYS A 159 21.35 2.61 16.44
C LYS A 159 19.92 3.08 16.24
N GLY A 160 19.75 4.06 15.34
CA GLY A 160 18.45 4.47 14.82
C GLY A 160 17.92 3.51 13.75
N SER A 161 16.62 3.60 13.48
CA SER A 161 15.92 2.70 12.57
C SER A 161 15.88 3.20 11.13
N PHE A 162 16.28 4.44 10.83
CA PHE A 162 16.13 5.02 9.50
C PHE A 162 17.30 4.69 8.57
N TRP A 163 18.50 4.51 9.11
CA TRP A 163 19.69 4.22 8.32
C TRP A 163 19.67 2.80 7.74
N GLY A 164 19.66 2.70 6.41
CA GLY A 164 19.75 1.44 5.69
C GLY A 164 18.53 0.53 5.88
N THR A 165 17.36 1.10 6.18
CA THR A 165 16.11 0.32 6.34
C THR A 165 14.92 1.00 5.64
N GLY A 166 13.79 0.28 5.56
CA GLY A 166 12.50 0.81 5.11
C GLY A 166 11.62 1.43 6.19
N PHE A 167 12.13 1.73 7.40
CA PHE A 167 11.31 2.19 8.54
C PHE A 167 10.49 3.44 8.22
N HIS A 168 11.09 4.45 7.57
CA HIS A 168 10.37 5.68 7.23
C HIS A 168 9.24 5.42 6.23
N ARG A 169 9.54 4.67 5.16
CA ARG A 169 8.54 4.25 4.16
C ARG A 169 7.40 3.49 4.82
N LEU A 170 7.70 2.59 5.76
CA LEU A 170 6.72 1.81 6.50
C LEU A 170 5.77 2.71 7.32
N LEU A 171 6.31 3.75 7.98
CA LEU A 171 5.53 4.72 8.76
C LEU A 171 4.65 5.59 7.84
N LEU A 172 5.23 6.14 6.77
CA LEU A 172 4.50 6.93 5.77
C LEU A 172 3.37 6.12 5.12
N ALA A 173 3.63 4.87 4.75
CA ALA A 173 2.63 3.97 4.18
C ALA A 173 1.42 3.77 5.11
N ARG A 174 1.67 3.79 6.42
CA ARG A 174 0.65 3.65 7.46
C ARG A 174 0.00 4.96 7.88
N GLY A 175 0.36 6.09 7.25
CA GLY A 175 -0.11 7.41 7.65
C GLY A 175 0.26 7.77 9.09
N VAL A 176 1.35 7.21 9.62
CA VAL A 176 1.73 7.42 11.02
C VAL A 176 2.16 8.87 11.21
N THR A 177 1.65 9.50 12.26
CA THR A 177 2.03 10.85 12.70
C THR A 177 2.57 10.87 14.12
N HIS A 178 2.22 9.86 14.93
CA HIS A 178 2.62 9.75 16.33
C HIS A 178 3.25 8.39 16.62
N LEU A 179 4.25 8.33 17.50
CA LEU A 179 4.86 7.09 17.95
C LEU A 179 4.92 7.01 19.48
N ILE A 180 4.52 5.86 20.01
CA ILE A 180 4.75 5.47 21.40
C ILE A 180 5.92 4.49 21.39
N LEU A 181 7.02 4.87 22.04
CA LEU A 181 8.28 4.14 22.00
C LEU A 181 8.52 3.38 23.29
N THR A 182 8.92 2.12 23.15
CA THR A 182 9.32 1.21 24.24
C THR A 182 10.55 0.44 23.82
N GLY A 183 11.26 -0.17 24.77
CA GLY A 183 12.39 -1.04 24.46
C GLY A 183 13.66 -0.71 25.22
N VAL A 184 14.74 -1.39 24.88
CA VAL A 184 16.03 -1.30 25.61
C VAL A 184 16.99 -0.31 24.97
N THR A 185 17.97 0.12 25.77
CA THR A 185 18.97 1.14 25.47
C THR A 185 18.34 2.52 25.31
N THR A 186 17.72 3.02 26.38
CA THR A 186 17.10 4.35 26.45
C THR A 186 18.06 5.44 25.94
N GLU A 187 19.31 5.39 26.39
CA GLU A 187 20.41 6.29 26.07
C GLU A 187 21.03 6.10 24.68
N CYS A 188 20.55 5.11 23.91
CA CYS A 188 21.08 4.79 22.59
C CYS A 188 19.96 4.61 21.56
N CYS A 189 19.44 3.40 21.35
CA CYS A 189 18.54 3.12 20.23
C CYS A 189 17.19 3.84 20.38
N VAL A 190 16.61 3.86 21.59
CA VAL A 190 15.33 4.52 21.84
C VAL A 190 15.40 6.03 21.56
N THR A 191 16.39 6.71 22.13
CA THR A 191 16.59 8.15 21.88
C THR A 191 17.07 8.47 20.48
N SER A 192 17.85 7.60 19.84
CA SER A 192 18.27 7.79 18.43
C SER A 192 17.05 7.75 17.51
N ILE A 193 16.17 6.75 17.67
CA ILE A 193 14.93 6.64 16.90
C ILE A 193 14.03 7.85 17.17
N LEU A 194 13.84 8.23 18.44
CA LEU A 194 13.04 9.40 18.80
C LEU A 194 13.52 10.69 18.13
N ARG A 195 14.83 10.95 18.15
CA ARG A 195 15.39 12.18 17.54
C ARG A 195 15.21 12.18 16.03
N GLU A 196 15.50 11.06 15.36
CA GLU A 196 15.29 10.96 13.92
C GLU A 196 13.81 11.06 13.52
N CYS A 197 12.90 10.58 14.37
CA CYS A 197 11.46 10.75 14.21
C CYS A 197 11.07 12.23 14.38
N ASN A 198 11.56 12.92 15.41
CA ASN A 198 11.30 14.33 15.66
C ASN A 198 11.75 15.21 14.48
N ASP A 199 12.96 15.01 13.97
CA ASP A 199 13.48 15.72 12.78
C ASP A 199 12.65 15.48 11.51
N ARG A 200 11.92 14.35 11.45
CA ARG A 200 11.01 13.99 10.34
C ARG A 200 9.56 14.37 10.62
N GLY A 201 9.30 15.16 11.66
CA GLY A 201 7.97 15.66 11.95
C GLY A 201 7.04 14.62 12.57
N TYR A 202 7.54 13.61 13.29
CA TYR A 202 6.70 12.74 14.09
C TYR A 202 6.62 13.20 15.55
N GLU A 203 5.46 13.03 16.17
CA GLU A 203 5.25 13.25 17.61
C GLU A 203 5.60 11.98 18.39
N CYS A 204 6.56 12.03 19.30
CA CYS A 204 7.05 10.84 19.99
C CYS A 204 6.87 10.90 21.51
N CYS A 205 6.35 9.82 22.09
CA CYS A 205 6.27 9.62 23.53
C CYS A 205 7.00 8.34 23.95
N VAL A 206 8.02 8.45 24.80
CA VAL A 206 8.68 7.29 25.43
C VAL A 206 7.91 6.89 26.69
N LEU A 207 7.62 5.60 26.85
CA LEU A 207 7.05 5.09 28.09
C LEU A 207 8.19 4.75 29.07
N SER A 208 8.35 5.56 30.13
CA SER A 208 9.52 5.49 31.02
C SER A 208 9.67 4.15 31.75
N ASP A 209 8.56 3.49 32.08
CA ASP A 209 8.54 2.19 32.74
C ASP A 209 8.63 1.00 31.76
N CYS A 210 8.66 1.29 30.47
CA CYS A 210 8.84 0.34 29.36
C CYS A 210 10.16 0.58 28.61
N THR A 211 11.11 1.31 29.22
CA THR A 211 12.45 1.48 28.69
C THR A 211 13.50 1.39 29.79
N GLU A 212 14.69 0.91 29.46
CA GLU A 212 15.83 0.83 30.37
C GLU A 212 17.15 0.72 29.60
N GLY A 213 18.27 1.01 30.25
CA GLY A 213 19.61 0.99 29.67
C GLY A 213 20.67 0.36 30.57
N PHE A 214 21.91 0.27 30.07
CA PHE A 214 23.02 -0.33 30.81
C PHE A 214 23.75 0.68 31.70
N ASN A 215 23.25 1.91 31.80
CA ASN A 215 23.72 2.95 32.71
C ASN A 215 22.56 3.84 33.17
N LEU A 216 22.13 3.66 34.43
CA LEU A 216 20.97 4.35 34.99
C LEU A 216 21.09 5.89 34.97
N THR A 217 22.29 6.43 35.15
CA THR A 217 22.52 7.88 35.08
C THR A 217 22.28 8.40 33.66
N LEU A 218 22.73 7.65 32.65
CA LEU A 218 22.49 8.00 31.25
C LEU A 218 21.02 7.82 30.85
N VAL A 219 20.33 6.82 31.40
CA VAL A 219 18.89 6.61 31.20
C VAL A 219 18.10 7.81 31.74
N ALA A 220 18.35 8.22 32.99
CA ALA A 220 17.69 9.38 33.59
C ALA A 220 17.97 10.67 32.79
N ALA A 221 19.24 10.93 32.46
CA ALA A 221 19.62 12.08 31.65
C ALA A 221 18.97 12.07 30.25
N SER A 222 18.79 10.89 29.66
CA SER A 222 18.13 10.72 28.37
C SER A 222 16.65 11.07 28.42
N LEU A 223 15.93 10.58 29.45
CA LEU A 223 14.51 10.90 29.66
C LEU A 223 14.32 12.40 29.96
N ASP A 224 15.22 13.00 30.73
CA ASP A 224 15.16 14.43 31.01
C ASP A 224 15.50 15.29 29.78
N THR A 225 16.43 14.82 28.94
CA THR A 225 16.73 15.48 27.65
C THR A 225 15.53 15.43 26.70
N ILE A 226 14.76 14.34 26.68
CA ILE A 226 13.55 14.24 25.82
C ILE A 226 12.56 15.36 26.14
N VAL A 227 12.32 15.64 27.42
CA VAL A 227 11.30 16.62 27.84
C VAL A 227 11.87 18.02 28.05
N CYS A 228 13.18 18.21 27.89
CA CYS A 228 13.82 19.51 28.06
C CYS A 228 13.28 20.53 27.05
N GLN A 229 13.48 21.82 27.34
CA GLN A 229 13.03 22.92 26.49
C GLN A 229 11.52 22.84 26.17
N ASN A 230 10.72 22.46 27.17
CA ASN A 230 9.27 22.29 27.05
C ASN A 230 8.85 21.27 25.98
N GLY A 231 9.62 20.18 25.82
CA GLY A 231 9.25 19.06 24.97
C GLY A 231 9.72 19.18 23.52
N LEU A 232 10.75 19.99 23.26
CA LEU A 232 11.31 20.16 21.91
C LEU A 232 11.61 18.82 21.23
N PHE A 233 12.11 17.84 21.98
CA PHE A 233 12.46 16.52 21.46
C PHE A 233 11.32 15.50 21.55
N GLY A 234 10.35 15.70 22.44
CA GLY A 234 9.18 14.84 22.60
C GLY A 234 8.69 14.72 24.04
N TYR A 235 8.05 13.58 24.32
CA TYR A 235 7.31 13.34 25.54
C TYR A 235 7.82 12.11 26.28
N VAL A 236 7.63 12.11 27.60
CA VAL A 236 7.83 10.93 28.45
C VAL A 236 6.55 10.67 29.24
N GLY A 237 5.91 9.54 28.98
CA GLY A 237 4.69 9.08 29.66
C GLY A 237 4.91 7.77 30.42
N HIS A 238 3.84 7.21 30.98
CA HIS A 238 3.86 5.97 31.73
C HIS A 238 2.86 4.94 31.15
N SER A 239 3.24 3.66 31.09
CA SER A 239 2.44 2.63 30.44
C SER A 239 1.06 2.40 31.07
N SER A 240 0.93 2.67 32.37
CA SER A 240 -0.35 2.57 33.09
C SER A 240 -1.45 3.44 32.47
N GLU A 241 -1.11 4.60 31.93
CA GLU A 241 -2.07 5.51 31.29
C GLU A 241 -2.54 4.95 29.94
N LEU A 242 -1.62 4.39 29.14
CA LEU A 242 -1.96 3.72 27.89
C LEU A 242 -2.85 2.49 28.13
N ILE A 243 -2.54 1.72 29.17
CA ILE A 243 -3.33 0.56 29.59
C ILE A 243 -4.74 1.01 30.02
N ALA A 244 -4.84 2.11 30.78
CA ALA A 244 -6.15 2.67 31.17
C ALA A 244 -7.00 3.09 29.96
N GLN A 245 -6.39 3.73 28.94
CA GLN A 245 -7.07 4.07 27.68
C GLN A 245 -7.62 2.82 26.98
N ALA A 246 -6.85 1.73 26.95
CA ALA A 246 -7.31 0.48 26.36
C ALA A 246 -8.55 -0.10 27.07
N TYR A 247 -8.58 -0.08 28.41
CA TYR A 247 -9.75 -0.51 29.18
C TYR A 247 -10.99 0.33 28.85
N GLN A 248 -10.88 1.65 28.83
CA GLN A 248 -11.99 2.56 28.50
C GLN A 248 -12.50 2.35 27.06
N SER A 249 -11.60 2.07 26.11
CA SER A 249 -11.96 1.82 24.72
C SER A 249 -12.73 0.51 24.50
N ARG A 250 -12.58 -0.48 25.40
CA ARG A 250 -13.27 -1.78 25.32
C ARG A 250 -14.73 -1.69 25.78
N THR A 251 -15.02 -0.78 26.71
CA THR A 251 -16.37 -0.56 27.25
C THR A 251 -17.34 0.12 26.27
N LEU A 252 -16.86 0.58 25.10
CA LEU A 252 -17.65 1.27 24.06
C LEU A 252 -18.06 0.37 22.87
N LYS A 253 -18.17 -0.96 23.03
CA LYS A 253 -18.51 -1.90 21.93
C LYS A 253 -19.94 -2.45 22.00
N THR A 254 -20.81 -1.98 21.10
CA THR A 254 -22.00 -2.67 20.54
C THR A 254 -22.30 -2.02 19.17
N GLY A 255 -22.58 -2.69 18.04
CA GLY A 255 -22.73 -4.10 17.70
C GLY A 255 -22.40 -4.31 16.20
N LEU A 256 -22.46 -5.55 15.73
CA LEU A 256 -22.22 -5.93 14.33
C LEU A 256 -23.52 -6.46 13.71
N PRO A 257 -23.92 -6.04 12.49
CA PRO A 257 -24.96 -6.73 11.76
C PRO A 257 -24.48 -8.13 11.32
N ALA A 258 -25.39 -9.09 11.46
CA ALA A 258 -25.23 -10.45 10.97
C ALA A 258 -26.04 -10.58 9.67
N ASN A 259 -25.37 -10.61 8.52
CA ASN A 259 -25.79 -11.41 7.36
C ASN A 259 -24.68 -11.49 6.30
N LEU A 260 -24.39 -12.68 5.77
CA LEU A 260 -23.50 -12.88 4.60
C LEU A 260 -24.25 -12.74 3.27
N ASP A 261 -25.58 -12.62 3.33
CA ASP A 261 -26.47 -12.41 2.18
C ASP A 261 -26.61 -10.92 1.75
N ALA A 262 -25.77 -10.03 2.29
CA ALA A 262 -25.71 -8.63 1.85
C ALA A 262 -25.17 -8.52 0.41
N THR A 263 -25.42 -7.42 -0.30
CA THR A 263 -24.91 -7.22 -1.68
C THR A 263 -23.37 -7.20 -1.76
N ALA A 264 -22.65 -6.94 -0.67
CA ALA A 264 -21.19 -6.91 -0.60
C ALA A 264 -20.60 -7.91 0.41
N LEU A 265 -19.33 -8.29 0.21
CA LEU A 265 -18.54 -9.02 1.22
C LEU A 265 -18.14 -8.06 2.37
N PRO A 266 -17.98 -8.55 3.61
CA PRO A 266 -17.40 -7.75 4.69
C PRO A 266 -15.98 -7.29 4.34
N SER A 267 -15.54 -6.16 4.90
CA SER A 267 -14.17 -5.66 4.67
C SER A 267 -13.11 -6.64 5.18
N ILE A 268 -11.87 -6.50 4.72
CA ILE A 268 -10.77 -7.36 5.15
C ILE A 268 -10.61 -7.30 6.68
N SER A 269 -10.69 -6.10 7.25
CA SER A 269 -10.62 -5.89 8.69
C SER A 269 -11.74 -6.62 9.46
N GLU A 270 -12.97 -6.54 8.96
CA GLU A 270 -14.12 -7.21 9.56
C GLU A 270 -14.03 -8.74 9.49
N LEU A 271 -13.60 -9.28 8.33
CA LEU A 271 -13.35 -10.71 8.16
C LEU A 271 -12.30 -11.20 9.16
N ARG A 272 -11.18 -10.47 9.29
CA ARG A 272 -10.13 -10.81 10.27
C ARG A 272 -10.63 -10.82 11.70
N ILE A 273 -11.46 -9.85 12.09
CA ILE A 273 -12.07 -9.80 13.43
C ILE A 273 -13.00 -11.01 13.63
N LYS A 274 -13.85 -11.32 12.65
CA LYS A 274 -14.79 -12.45 12.73
C LYS A 274 -14.08 -13.80 12.77
N TYR A 275 -13.04 -14.00 11.96
CA TYR A 275 -12.21 -15.19 11.95
C TYR A 275 -11.48 -15.40 13.27
N ARG A 276 -10.81 -14.36 13.81
CA ARG A 276 -10.15 -14.43 15.12
C ARG A 276 -11.11 -14.71 16.26
N GLY A 277 -12.34 -14.20 16.16
CA GLY A 277 -13.39 -14.43 17.14
C GLY A 277 -14.15 -15.75 16.98
N GLY A 278 -13.85 -16.57 15.96
CA GLY A 278 -14.58 -17.81 15.66
C GLY A 278 -16.04 -17.60 15.26
N LYS A 279 -16.44 -16.38 14.87
CA LYS A 279 -17.82 -16.03 14.50
C LYS A 279 -18.14 -16.33 13.03
N LEU A 280 -17.12 -16.57 12.23
CA LEU A 280 -17.18 -16.88 10.80
C LEU A 280 -15.96 -17.71 10.45
N GLY A 281 -16.09 -18.69 9.55
CA GLY A 281 -14.97 -19.45 9.00
C GLY A 281 -14.60 -18.99 7.59
N PRO A 282 -13.32 -19.10 7.17
CA PRO A 282 -12.94 -18.91 5.78
C PRO A 282 -13.71 -19.80 4.80
N GLU A 283 -14.07 -21.03 5.21
CA GLU A 283 -14.87 -21.95 4.38
C GLU A 283 -16.24 -21.36 4.02
N ASP A 284 -16.93 -20.73 4.98
CA ASP A 284 -18.25 -20.11 4.76
C ASP A 284 -18.15 -18.97 3.73
N VAL A 285 -17.08 -18.17 3.85
CA VAL A 285 -16.82 -17.06 2.92
C VAL A 285 -16.50 -17.56 1.53
N ILE A 286 -15.67 -18.60 1.40
CA ILE A 286 -15.36 -19.21 0.10
C ILE A 286 -16.63 -19.80 -0.55
N ARG A 287 -17.47 -20.51 0.20
CA ARG A 287 -18.75 -21.02 -0.31
C ARG A 287 -19.67 -19.88 -0.77
N SER A 288 -19.76 -18.80 0.00
CA SER A 288 -20.52 -17.60 -0.39
C SER A 288 -19.98 -16.98 -1.69
N VAL A 289 -18.65 -16.86 -1.82
CA VAL A 289 -17.98 -16.37 -3.03
C VAL A 289 -18.33 -17.21 -4.25
N PHE A 290 -18.18 -18.54 -4.18
CA PHE A 290 -18.50 -19.42 -5.31
C PHE A 290 -19.99 -19.37 -5.69
N ASN A 291 -20.89 -19.25 -4.70
CA ASN A 291 -22.32 -19.06 -4.96
C ASN A 291 -22.61 -17.72 -5.65
N ARG A 292 -21.92 -16.65 -5.27
CA ARG A 292 -22.04 -15.33 -5.92
C ARG A 292 -21.52 -15.37 -7.35
N ILE A 293 -20.37 -16.00 -7.57
CA ILE A 293 -19.78 -16.19 -8.89
C ILE A 293 -20.76 -16.93 -9.81
N ALA A 294 -21.28 -18.08 -9.37
CA ALA A 294 -22.22 -18.88 -10.18
C ALA A 294 -23.50 -18.09 -10.56
N LYS A 295 -24.01 -17.23 -9.66
CA LYS A 295 -25.16 -16.36 -9.97
C LYS A 295 -24.76 -15.26 -10.97
N TYR A 296 -23.60 -14.65 -10.79
CA TYR A 296 -23.16 -13.52 -11.61
C TYR A 296 -22.77 -13.94 -13.04
N GLU A 297 -22.33 -15.18 -13.25
CA GLU A 297 -22.07 -15.70 -14.61
C GLU A 297 -23.30 -15.65 -15.52
N SER A 298 -24.51 -15.73 -14.96
CA SER A 298 -25.74 -15.54 -15.73
C SER A 298 -26.02 -14.08 -16.13
N ILE A 299 -25.35 -13.14 -15.46
CA ILE A 299 -25.45 -11.70 -15.72
C ILE A 299 -24.39 -11.28 -16.74
N ASP A 300 -23.14 -11.69 -16.50
CA ASP A 300 -21.98 -11.41 -17.34
C ASP A 300 -21.06 -12.65 -17.40
N PRO A 301 -21.11 -13.45 -18.47
CA PRO A 301 -20.27 -14.63 -18.63
C PRO A 301 -18.82 -14.29 -19.02
N SER A 302 -18.50 -13.03 -19.33
CA SER A 302 -17.20 -12.60 -19.86
C SER A 302 -16.18 -12.19 -18.79
N LEU A 303 -16.49 -12.35 -17.50
CA LEU A 303 -15.58 -11.94 -16.43
C LEU A 303 -14.36 -12.85 -16.24
N TRP A 304 -14.53 -14.16 -16.35
CA TRP A 304 -13.51 -15.12 -15.95
C TRP A 304 -12.92 -15.84 -17.16
N ILE A 305 -11.58 -15.88 -17.24
CA ILE A 305 -10.87 -16.73 -18.22
C ILE A 305 -10.68 -18.13 -17.63
N SER A 306 -10.28 -18.21 -16.35
CA SER A 306 -10.19 -19.47 -15.62
C SER A 306 -10.48 -19.27 -14.13
N LYS A 307 -10.93 -20.34 -13.47
CA LYS A 307 -11.28 -20.34 -12.04
C LYS A 307 -10.86 -21.67 -11.42
N GLU A 308 -10.47 -21.61 -10.15
CA GLU A 308 -10.32 -22.81 -9.32
C GLU A 308 -11.68 -23.46 -9.07
N SER A 309 -11.70 -24.76 -8.78
CA SER A 309 -12.92 -25.42 -8.34
C SER A 309 -13.17 -25.16 -6.86
N LEU A 310 -14.44 -25.09 -6.43
CA LEU A 310 -14.79 -24.95 -5.01
C LEU A 310 -14.09 -26.01 -4.14
N GLU A 311 -14.00 -27.25 -4.63
CA GLU A 311 -13.32 -28.34 -3.94
C GLU A 311 -11.83 -28.06 -3.72
N SER A 312 -11.12 -27.64 -4.77
CA SER A 312 -9.70 -27.30 -4.68
C SER A 312 -9.44 -26.11 -3.76
N THR A 313 -10.29 -25.08 -3.83
CA THR A 313 -10.17 -23.91 -2.96
C THR A 313 -10.44 -24.26 -1.50
N LEU A 314 -11.43 -25.11 -1.21
CA LEU A 314 -11.68 -25.60 0.15
C LEU A 314 -10.54 -26.47 0.68
N ALA A 315 -9.85 -27.23 -0.18
CA ALA A 315 -8.64 -27.96 0.22
C ALA A 315 -7.50 -27.00 0.64
N VAL A 316 -7.34 -25.86 -0.06
CA VAL A 316 -6.41 -24.79 0.34
C VAL A 316 -6.82 -24.19 1.69
N VAL A 317 -8.11 -23.90 1.88
CA VAL A 317 -8.62 -23.40 3.17
C VAL A 317 -8.32 -24.38 4.30
N ASN A 318 -8.58 -25.67 4.11
CA ASN A 318 -8.30 -26.71 5.11
C ASN A 318 -6.81 -26.77 5.47
N ARG A 319 -5.92 -26.69 4.47
CA ARG A 319 -4.48 -26.61 4.71
C ARG A 319 -4.12 -25.34 5.49
N LEU A 320 -4.70 -24.20 5.14
CA LEU A 320 -4.44 -22.93 5.81
C LEU A 320 -4.87 -22.97 7.29
N LEU A 321 -6.07 -23.51 7.57
CA LEU A 321 -6.58 -23.74 8.92
C LEU A 321 -5.65 -24.67 9.72
N TYR A 322 -5.18 -25.77 9.10
CA TYR A 322 -4.26 -26.71 9.73
C TYR A 322 -2.89 -26.06 10.07
N VAL A 323 -2.29 -25.35 9.12
CA VAL A 323 -0.97 -24.71 9.29
C VAL A 323 -1.00 -23.66 10.41
N HIS A 324 -2.10 -22.95 10.57
CA HIS A 324 -2.27 -21.89 11.56
C HIS A 324 -3.04 -22.30 12.83
N ALA A 325 -3.36 -23.59 13.00
CA ALA A 325 -3.98 -24.09 14.21
C ALA A 325 -3.12 -23.75 15.45
N GLY A 326 -3.72 -23.06 16.42
CA GLY A 326 -3.03 -22.61 17.64
C GLY A 326 -1.94 -21.55 17.43
N LYS A 327 -1.84 -20.96 16.23
CA LYS A 327 -0.88 -19.90 15.89
C LYS A 327 -1.60 -18.58 15.63
N GLY A 328 -0.85 -17.49 15.56
CA GLY A 328 -1.37 -16.22 15.06
C GLY A 328 -1.82 -16.34 13.61
N LEU A 329 -2.92 -15.67 13.27
CA LEU A 329 -3.42 -15.61 11.90
C LEU A 329 -2.66 -14.55 11.10
N PRO A 330 -2.19 -14.86 9.88
CA PRO A 330 -1.50 -13.93 9.00
C PRO A 330 -2.45 -12.79 8.53
N PRO A 331 -1.91 -11.71 7.93
CA PRO A 331 -2.67 -10.50 7.62
C PRO A 331 -3.91 -10.72 6.76
N LEU A 332 -3.83 -11.59 5.75
CA LEU A 332 -4.89 -11.84 4.77
C LEU A 332 -5.47 -13.25 4.91
N PHE A 333 -5.41 -13.83 6.11
CA PHE A 333 -5.90 -15.19 6.38
C PHE A 333 -7.33 -15.40 5.89
N GLY A 334 -7.51 -16.28 4.91
CA GLY A 334 -8.82 -16.68 4.40
C GLY A 334 -9.53 -15.59 3.58
N ILE A 335 -8.79 -14.58 3.09
CA ILE A 335 -9.36 -13.50 2.27
C ILE A 335 -9.34 -13.90 0.79
N PRO A 336 -10.49 -14.00 0.11
CA PRO A 336 -10.56 -14.39 -1.29
C PRO A 336 -10.11 -13.28 -2.24
N PHE A 337 -9.25 -13.59 -3.20
CA PHE A 337 -8.79 -12.66 -4.22
C PHE A 337 -8.65 -13.31 -5.58
N ALA A 338 -8.65 -12.50 -6.63
CA ALA A 338 -8.38 -12.94 -8.00
C ALA A 338 -7.39 -11.99 -8.68
N VAL A 339 -6.78 -12.45 -9.78
CA VAL A 339 -5.77 -11.66 -10.50
C VAL A 339 -6.19 -11.52 -11.95
N LYS A 340 -5.80 -10.41 -12.57
CA LYS A 340 -5.89 -10.22 -14.02
C LYS A 340 -5.10 -11.31 -14.75
N ASP A 341 -5.60 -11.80 -15.89
CA ASP A 341 -4.99 -12.91 -16.63
C ASP A 341 -3.66 -12.58 -17.35
N ASN A 342 -2.97 -11.53 -16.92
CA ASN A 342 -1.60 -11.25 -17.31
C ASN A 342 -0.62 -11.40 -16.14
N ILE A 343 -1.04 -11.98 -15.01
CA ILE A 343 -0.23 -12.15 -13.81
C ILE A 343 -0.12 -13.65 -13.49
N ASP A 344 1.10 -14.13 -13.29
CA ASP A 344 1.41 -15.54 -13.15
C ASP A 344 1.08 -16.10 -11.77
N VAL A 345 0.48 -17.29 -11.79
CA VAL A 345 0.24 -18.16 -10.65
C VAL A 345 0.70 -19.55 -11.04
N THR A 346 1.59 -20.16 -10.26
CA THR A 346 2.24 -21.44 -10.61
C THR A 346 1.20 -22.52 -10.97
N GLY A 347 1.39 -23.19 -12.10
CA GLY A 347 0.51 -24.26 -12.57
C GLY A 347 -0.78 -23.79 -13.24
N VAL A 348 -1.04 -22.48 -13.28
CA VAL A 348 -2.20 -21.89 -13.95
C VAL A 348 -1.78 -21.35 -15.31
N ILE A 349 -2.68 -21.44 -16.30
CA ILE A 349 -2.46 -20.87 -17.62
C ILE A 349 -2.59 -19.34 -17.54
N THR A 350 -1.64 -18.62 -18.13
CA THR A 350 -1.69 -17.18 -18.39
C THR A 350 -1.89 -16.98 -19.89
N THR A 351 -3.00 -16.37 -20.31
CA THR A 351 -3.33 -16.17 -21.73
C THR A 351 -3.15 -14.72 -22.17
N VAL A 352 -3.25 -13.77 -21.24
CA VAL A 352 -3.27 -12.33 -21.57
C VAL A 352 -4.40 -11.98 -22.55
N ALA A 353 -5.51 -12.73 -22.46
CA ALA A 353 -6.63 -12.75 -23.39
C ALA A 353 -6.23 -13.07 -24.85
N CYS A 354 -5.24 -13.95 -25.05
CA CYS A 354 -4.78 -14.44 -26.35
C CYS A 354 -4.38 -15.92 -26.28
N ASP A 355 -5.16 -16.80 -26.92
CA ASP A 355 -4.93 -18.26 -26.88
C ASP A 355 -3.58 -18.66 -27.47
N SER A 356 -3.15 -18.00 -28.55
CA SER A 356 -1.85 -18.29 -29.18
C SER A 356 -0.65 -17.86 -28.32
N PHE A 357 -0.85 -16.99 -27.33
CA PHE A 357 0.18 -16.60 -26.36
C PHE A 357 0.19 -17.49 -25.10
N ALA A 358 -0.82 -18.34 -24.92
CA ALA A 358 -1.05 -19.02 -23.64
C ALA A 358 0.12 -19.92 -23.21
N TYR A 359 0.50 -19.81 -21.94
CA TYR A 359 1.51 -20.68 -21.32
C TYR A 359 1.11 -21.04 -19.89
N THR A 360 1.55 -22.21 -19.41
CA THR A 360 1.42 -22.58 -18.00
C THR A 360 2.56 -21.95 -17.20
N ALA A 361 2.22 -21.09 -16.24
CA ALA A 361 3.23 -20.42 -15.42
C ALA A 361 4.01 -21.43 -14.56
N THR A 362 5.34 -21.34 -14.59
CA THR A 362 6.25 -22.21 -13.81
C THR A 362 6.56 -21.66 -12.42
N SER A 363 6.21 -20.40 -12.17
CA SER A 363 6.36 -19.73 -10.89
C SER A 363 5.25 -18.70 -10.68
N THR A 364 4.95 -18.39 -9.43
CA THR A 364 3.99 -17.36 -9.05
C THR A 364 4.70 -16.02 -9.02
N ALA A 365 4.07 -14.96 -9.54
CA ALA A 365 4.60 -13.60 -9.44
C ALA A 365 4.92 -13.25 -7.96
N PRO A 366 6.09 -12.66 -7.63
CA PRO A 366 6.50 -12.47 -6.23
C PRO A 366 5.47 -11.69 -5.39
N ALA A 367 4.85 -10.67 -5.98
CA ALA A 367 3.79 -9.91 -5.32
C ALA A 367 2.57 -10.77 -4.96
N ILE A 368 2.21 -11.74 -5.82
CA ILE A 368 1.12 -12.69 -5.57
C ILE A 368 1.55 -13.73 -4.53
N GLN A 369 2.81 -14.17 -4.57
CA GLN A 369 3.34 -15.07 -3.55
C GLN A 369 3.26 -14.45 -2.15
N HIS A 370 3.57 -13.15 -2.01
CA HIS A 370 3.41 -12.44 -0.73
C HIS A 370 1.95 -12.47 -0.22
N LEU A 371 0.96 -12.36 -1.11
CA LEU A 371 -0.46 -12.46 -0.74
C LEU A 371 -0.81 -13.87 -0.26
N LEU A 372 -0.35 -14.91 -0.97
CA LEU A 372 -0.56 -16.31 -0.58
C LEU A 372 0.11 -16.63 0.76
N ASP A 373 1.33 -16.16 0.98
CA ASP A 373 2.07 -16.33 2.24
C ASP A 373 1.40 -15.58 3.40
N ALA A 374 0.71 -14.46 3.10
CA ALA A 374 -0.14 -13.75 4.04
C ALA A 374 -1.49 -14.43 4.28
N GLY A 375 -1.74 -15.59 3.68
CA GLY A 375 -2.93 -16.43 3.87
C GLY A 375 -4.12 -16.09 2.98
N ALA A 376 -3.93 -15.25 1.95
CA ALA A 376 -4.99 -14.95 0.99
C ALA A 376 -5.31 -16.19 0.13
N ILE A 377 -6.56 -16.30 -0.32
CA ILE A 377 -7.07 -17.45 -1.07
C ILE A 377 -7.31 -17.03 -2.52
N TYR A 378 -6.52 -17.58 -3.43
CA TYR A 378 -6.63 -17.34 -4.86
C TYR A 378 -7.87 -18.04 -5.45
N ILE A 379 -8.65 -17.33 -6.26
CA ILE A 379 -9.91 -17.80 -6.86
C ILE A 379 -9.81 -18.05 -8.37
N GLY A 380 -9.07 -17.24 -9.12
CA GLY A 380 -9.01 -17.39 -10.57
C GLY A 380 -8.38 -16.22 -11.34
N LYS A 381 -8.36 -16.37 -12.67
CA LYS A 381 -7.86 -15.39 -13.64
C LYS A 381 -9.02 -14.64 -14.28
N LEU A 382 -8.96 -13.31 -14.20
CA LEU A 382 -10.00 -12.40 -14.71
C LEU A 382 -9.63 -11.84 -16.09
N ASN A 383 -10.65 -11.67 -16.93
CA ASN A 383 -10.54 -11.17 -18.29
C ASN A 383 -10.00 -9.72 -18.34
N LEU A 384 -9.45 -9.34 -19.49
CA LEU A 384 -8.77 -8.07 -19.74
C LEU A 384 -8.86 -7.68 -21.22
N ASP A 385 -8.62 -6.40 -21.54
CA ASP A 385 -8.27 -6.05 -22.93
C ASP A 385 -6.98 -6.80 -23.32
N GLN A 386 -6.98 -7.44 -24.48
CA GLN A 386 -5.90 -8.31 -24.96
C GLN A 386 -4.53 -7.62 -24.91
N PHE A 387 -3.52 -8.35 -24.42
CA PHE A 387 -2.16 -7.83 -24.15
C PHE A 387 -2.13 -6.59 -23.25
N ALA A 388 -3.12 -6.47 -22.36
CA ALA A 388 -3.36 -5.28 -21.54
C ALA A 388 -3.44 -3.96 -22.34
N THR A 389 -3.81 -4.02 -23.64
CA THR A 389 -3.76 -2.89 -24.57
C THR A 389 -5.16 -2.30 -24.82
N GLY A 390 -5.60 -1.47 -23.86
CA GLY A 390 -6.84 -0.72 -23.96
C GLY A 390 -7.24 -0.07 -22.65
N LEU A 391 -8.19 0.85 -22.74
CA LEU A 391 -8.85 1.50 -21.60
C LEU A 391 -10.35 1.24 -21.59
N THR A 392 -10.82 0.23 -22.35
CA THR A 392 -12.24 0.03 -22.66
C THR A 392 -12.84 -1.21 -22.00
N GLY A 393 -12.11 -2.32 -21.97
CA GLY A 393 -12.65 -3.64 -21.63
C GLY A 393 -13.33 -4.38 -22.79
N CYS A 394 -13.44 -3.77 -23.97
CA CYS A 394 -14.10 -4.34 -25.16
C CYS A 394 -13.16 -5.10 -26.11
N ARG A 395 -11.88 -5.30 -25.77
CA ARG A 395 -10.88 -5.83 -26.70
C ARG A 395 -10.40 -7.23 -26.32
N SER A 396 -11.33 -8.13 -26.01
CA SER A 396 -11.03 -9.51 -25.60
C SER A 396 -11.78 -10.53 -26.45
N PRO A 397 -11.12 -11.59 -26.94
CA PRO A 397 -11.81 -12.72 -27.56
C PRO A 397 -12.66 -13.53 -26.57
N TYR A 398 -12.45 -13.35 -25.26
CA TYR A 398 -13.25 -13.95 -24.18
C TYR A 398 -14.56 -13.19 -23.91
N GLY A 399 -14.90 -12.24 -24.77
CA GLY A 399 -16.10 -11.42 -24.72
C GLY A 399 -15.90 -10.07 -24.00
N THR A 400 -16.92 -9.23 -24.07
CA THR A 400 -16.91 -7.85 -23.57
C THR A 400 -17.73 -7.77 -22.28
N PRO A 401 -17.08 -7.66 -21.11
CA PRO A 401 -17.79 -7.42 -19.86
C PRO A 401 -18.38 -6.01 -19.82
N HIS A 402 -19.42 -5.81 -19.02
CA HIS A 402 -20.11 -4.53 -18.85
C HIS A 402 -19.95 -3.95 -17.44
N SER A 403 -20.10 -2.62 -17.29
CA SER A 403 -20.05 -1.98 -15.97
C SER A 403 -21.03 -2.63 -15.00
N TYR A 404 -20.64 -2.71 -13.73
CA TYR A 404 -21.51 -3.21 -12.65
C TYR A 404 -22.82 -2.40 -12.56
N HIS A 405 -22.75 -1.10 -12.81
CA HIS A 405 -23.91 -0.20 -12.70
C HIS A 405 -24.80 -0.18 -13.94
N SER A 406 -24.30 -0.62 -15.11
CA SER A 406 -25.07 -0.57 -16.36
C SER A 406 -24.53 -1.54 -17.40
N LYS A 407 -25.43 -2.39 -17.93
CA LYS A 407 -25.13 -3.31 -19.04
C LYS A 407 -24.78 -2.62 -20.36
N ARG A 408 -25.22 -1.37 -20.54
CA ARG A 408 -24.92 -0.58 -21.74
C ARG A 408 -23.53 0.03 -21.73
N HIS A 409 -22.90 0.14 -20.57
CA HIS A 409 -21.70 0.94 -20.36
C HIS A 409 -20.47 0.08 -20.23
N ILE A 410 -19.34 0.59 -20.74
CA ILE A 410 -18.08 -0.14 -20.65
C ILE A 410 -17.63 -0.31 -19.21
N THR A 411 -16.87 -1.37 -18.95
CA THR A 411 -16.18 -1.56 -17.67
C THR A 411 -15.00 -0.63 -17.48
N GLY A 412 -14.43 -0.13 -18.58
CA GLY A 412 -13.07 0.38 -18.59
C GLY A 412 -12.07 -0.76 -18.70
N GLY A 413 -10.85 -0.44 -19.12
CA GLY A 413 -9.79 -1.41 -19.31
C GLY A 413 -8.43 -0.87 -18.92
N SER A 414 -7.36 -1.65 -19.02
CA SER A 414 -7.39 -3.06 -19.43
C SER A 414 -7.73 -4.02 -18.30
N SER A 415 -7.75 -3.60 -17.03
CA SER A 415 -8.20 -4.45 -15.90
C SER A 415 -9.73 -4.40 -15.77
N SER A 416 -10.42 -4.82 -16.84
CA SER A 416 -11.88 -4.76 -16.98
C SER A 416 -12.62 -5.65 -15.98
N ALA A 417 -12.53 -6.97 -16.13
CA ALA A 417 -13.18 -7.90 -15.21
C ALA A 417 -12.65 -7.83 -13.76
N PRO A 418 -11.36 -7.51 -13.50
CA PRO A 418 -10.88 -7.17 -12.16
C PRO A 418 -11.72 -6.13 -11.42
N ALA A 419 -12.17 -5.07 -12.09
CA ALA A 419 -13.01 -4.05 -11.46
C ALA A 419 -14.42 -4.55 -11.15
N VAL A 420 -15.07 -5.20 -12.12
CA VAL A 420 -16.42 -5.72 -11.95
C VAL A 420 -16.47 -6.79 -10.86
N ALA A 421 -15.47 -7.67 -10.78
CA ALA A 421 -15.41 -8.71 -9.76
C ALA A 421 -15.38 -8.14 -8.32
N VAL A 422 -14.74 -6.99 -8.13
CA VAL A 422 -14.74 -6.28 -6.84
C VAL A 422 -16.06 -5.57 -6.61
N ALA A 423 -16.55 -4.81 -7.60
CA ALA A 423 -17.80 -4.04 -7.49
C ALA A 423 -19.02 -4.95 -7.21
N ALA A 424 -19.06 -6.14 -7.83
CA ALA A 424 -20.08 -7.15 -7.62
C ALA A 424 -19.86 -8.01 -6.36
N GLY A 425 -18.79 -7.78 -5.58
CA GLY A 425 -18.48 -8.54 -4.37
C GLY A 425 -18.23 -10.02 -4.63
N LEU A 426 -17.63 -10.37 -5.77
CA LEU A 426 -17.28 -11.75 -6.13
C LEU A 426 -15.98 -12.19 -5.46
N VAL A 427 -15.12 -11.22 -5.10
CA VAL A 427 -13.90 -11.41 -4.31
C VAL A 427 -13.68 -10.16 -3.46
N SER A 428 -12.81 -10.24 -2.45
CA SER A 428 -12.54 -9.10 -1.55
C SER A 428 -11.68 -8.02 -2.20
N PHE A 429 -10.78 -8.41 -3.09
CA PHE A 429 -9.94 -7.50 -3.89
C PHE A 429 -9.42 -8.22 -5.12
N THR A 430 -8.93 -7.45 -6.10
CA THR A 430 -8.22 -7.99 -7.27
C THR A 430 -6.91 -7.28 -7.50
N ILE A 431 -5.96 -7.98 -8.13
CA ILE A 431 -4.72 -7.40 -8.62
C ILE A 431 -4.82 -7.22 -10.14
N GLY A 432 -4.60 -5.99 -10.59
CA GLY A 432 -4.54 -5.61 -11.99
C GLY A 432 -3.17 -5.04 -12.38
N THR A 433 -3.08 -4.55 -13.60
CA THR A 433 -1.89 -3.82 -14.09
C THR A 433 -2.29 -2.45 -14.60
N ASP A 434 -1.42 -1.46 -14.41
CA ASP A 434 -1.61 -0.08 -14.85
C ASP A 434 -0.32 0.46 -15.47
N THR A 435 -0.37 0.66 -16.80
CA THR A 435 0.64 1.40 -17.56
C THR A 435 0.20 2.84 -17.78
N ALA A 436 -1.07 3.02 -18.13
CA ALA A 436 -1.63 4.24 -18.70
C ALA A 436 -3.06 4.50 -18.23
N GLY A 437 -3.50 3.91 -17.11
CA GLY A 437 -4.85 4.06 -16.55
C GLY A 437 -5.58 2.75 -16.27
N SER A 438 -4.95 1.61 -16.54
CA SER A 438 -5.62 0.31 -16.58
C SER A 438 -6.14 -0.23 -15.24
N VAL A 439 -5.84 0.43 -14.11
CA VAL A 439 -6.46 0.17 -12.81
C VAL A 439 -7.40 1.32 -12.43
N ARG A 440 -6.96 2.56 -12.65
CA ARG A 440 -7.70 3.78 -12.28
C ARG A 440 -9.01 3.96 -13.05
N GLY A 441 -8.98 3.71 -14.35
CA GLY A 441 -10.15 3.81 -15.24
C GLY A 441 -11.27 2.85 -14.89
N PRO A 442 -11.00 1.53 -14.88
CA PRO A 442 -11.97 0.54 -14.48
C PRO A 442 -12.55 0.79 -13.08
N ALA A 443 -11.72 1.24 -12.13
CA ALA A 443 -12.20 1.58 -10.80
C ALA A 443 -13.20 2.74 -10.82
N ALA A 444 -12.92 3.80 -11.59
CA ALA A 444 -13.82 4.95 -11.73
C ALA A 444 -15.19 4.56 -12.31
N PHE A 445 -15.24 3.74 -13.36
CA PHE A 445 -16.48 3.32 -14.02
C PHE A 445 -17.30 2.28 -13.24
N ASN A 446 -16.74 1.71 -12.18
CA ASN A 446 -17.42 0.72 -11.34
C ASN A 446 -17.57 1.17 -9.88
N GLY A 447 -17.25 2.43 -9.57
CA GLY A 447 -17.53 3.02 -8.25
C GLY A 447 -16.70 2.41 -7.11
N ILE A 448 -15.51 1.88 -7.42
CA ILE A 448 -14.61 1.24 -6.45
C ILE A 448 -13.27 1.98 -6.38
N VAL A 449 -12.37 1.53 -5.50
CA VAL A 449 -11.03 2.08 -5.36
C VAL A 449 -10.07 1.39 -6.33
N GLY A 450 -9.30 2.20 -7.07
CA GLY A 450 -8.21 1.74 -7.92
C GLY A 450 -6.90 2.38 -7.49
N PHE A 451 -6.07 1.64 -6.78
CA PHE A 451 -4.78 2.12 -6.27
C PHE A 451 -3.63 1.69 -7.18
N LYS A 452 -2.88 2.68 -7.66
CA LYS A 452 -1.67 2.55 -8.48
C LYS A 452 -0.44 3.00 -7.68
N PRO A 453 0.30 2.06 -7.06
CA PRO A 453 1.49 2.38 -6.27
C PRO A 453 2.59 3.05 -7.10
N THR A 454 3.56 3.62 -6.39
CA THR A 454 4.82 4.10 -6.95
C THR A 454 5.48 2.99 -7.79
N LYS A 455 5.89 3.34 -9.01
CA LYS A 455 6.52 2.37 -9.91
C LYS A 455 7.78 1.79 -9.28
N GLY A 456 7.92 0.47 -9.35
CA GLY A 456 9.06 -0.26 -8.81
C GLY A 456 9.01 -0.58 -7.33
N THR A 457 7.97 -0.19 -6.56
CA THR A 457 7.88 -0.60 -5.14
C THR A 457 7.17 -1.94 -4.94
N ILE A 458 6.34 -2.33 -5.90
CA ILE A 458 5.83 -3.69 -6.05
C ILE A 458 6.48 -4.29 -7.29
N SER A 459 7.10 -5.46 -7.14
CA SER A 459 7.70 -6.21 -8.26
C SER A 459 6.65 -6.53 -9.32
N ALA A 460 6.97 -6.24 -10.58
CA ALA A 460 6.16 -6.60 -11.74
C ALA A 460 6.59 -7.94 -12.35
N ARG A 461 7.61 -8.60 -11.79
CA ARG A 461 8.07 -9.91 -12.26
C ARG A 461 6.94 -10.95 -12.18
N GLY A 462 6.80 -11.74 -13.25
CA GLY A 462 5.68 -12.68 -13.40
C GLY A 462 4.38 -12.02 -13.86
N ALA A 463 4.35 -10.72 -14.14
CA ALA A 463 3.32 -10.15 -15.01
C ALA A 463 3.85 -10.09 -16.44
N VAL A 464 3.03 -10.46 -17.42
CA VAL A 464 3.35 -10.27 -18.84
C VAL A 464 3.32 -8.76 -19.13
N PRO A 465 4.47 -8.17 -19.53
CA PRO A 465 4.58 -6.72 -19.67
C PRO A 465 3.85 -6.21 -20.92
N ALA A 466 3.21 -5.06 -20.78
CA ALA A 466 2.70 -4.25 -21.89
C ALA A 466 3.69 -3.13 -22.24
N CYS A 467 4.25 -2.47 -21.23
CA CYS A 467 5.41 -1.58 -21.36
C CYS A 467 6.27 -1.78 -20.13
N GLN A 468 7.27 -2.66 -20.22
CA GLN A 468 8.02 -3.11 -19.06
C GLN A 468 8.60 -1.94 -18.23
N SER A 469 9.04 -0.84 -18.86
CA SER A 469 9.62 0.30 -18.14
C SER A 469 8.60 1.17 -17.38
N LEU A 470 7.31 1.00 -17.67
CA LEU A 470 6.20 1.82 -17.16
C LEU A 470 5.20 1.01 -16.32
N ASP A 471 5.18 -0.30 -16.45
CA ASP A 471 4.16 -1.15 -15.85
C ASP A 471 4.22 -1.15 -14.33
N THR A 472 3.03 -1.14 -13.73
CA THR A 472 2.84 -1.30 -12.29
C THR A 472 1.75 -2.32 -12.04
N LEU A 473 1.94 -3.17 -11.02
CA LEU A 473 0.81 -3.88 -10.43
C LEU A 473 -0.01 -2.88 -9.62
N GLY A 474 -1.34 -2.95 -9.74
CA GLY A 474 -2.26 -2.12 -8.97
C GLY A 474 -3.33 -2.95 -8.30
N ILE A 475 -3.98 -2.33 -7.30
CA ILE A 475 -4.93 -2.97 -6.41
C ILE A 475 -6.31 -2.37 -6.66
N LEU A 476 -7.29 -3.23 -6.93
CA LEU A 476 -8.70 -2.83 -6.93
C LEU A 476 -9.38 -3.41 -5.70
N ALA A 477 -10.08 -2.55 -4.95
CA ALA A 477 -10.71 -2.91 -3.68
C ALA A 477 -11.99 -2.10 -3.46
N PRO A 478 -12.92 -2.56 -2.62
CA PRO A 478 -14.16 -1.83 -2.35
C PRO A 478 -13.92 -0.57 -1.51
N SER A 479 -12.77 -0.44 -0.85
CA SER A 479 -12.44 0.69 0.00
C SER A 479 -10.94 1.04 -0.02
N LEU A 480 -10.61 2.27 0.36
CA LEU A 480 -9.22 2.73 0.51
C LEU A 480 -8.48 1.94 1.59
N GLN A 481 -9.18 1.57 2.66
CA GLN A 481 -8.61 0.77 3.74
C GLN A 481 -8.22 -0.62 3.24
N ASP A 482 -9.10 -1.31 2.51
CA ASP A 482 -8.81 -2.65 1.99
C ASP A 482 -7.66 -2.60 0.97
N ALA A 483 -7.64 -1.60 0.09
CA ALA A 483 -6.51 -1.40 -0.84
C ALA A 483 -5.18 -1.21 -0.09
N ARG A 484 -5.20 -0.45 1.01
CA ARG A 484 -4.01 -0.20 1.84
C ARG A 484 -3.57 -1.45 2.61
N GLU A 485 -4.50 -2.25 3.14
CA GLU A 485 -4.19 -3.51 3.84
C GLU A 485 -3.51 -4.52 2.89
N VAL A 486 -3.98 -4.60 1.64
CA VAL A 486 -3.36 -5.43 0.59
C VAL A 486 -1.97 -4.88 0.21
N TRP A 487 -1.84 -3.56 0.07
CA TRP A 487 -0.58 -2.92 -0.29
C TRP A 487 0.54 -3.20 0.72
N TYR A 488 0.26 -3.22 2.03
CA TYR A 488 1.27 -3.54 3.04
C TYR A 488 1.93 -4.92 2.85
N VAL A 489 1.20 -5.86 2.26
CA VAL A 489 1.71 -7.21 1.96
C VAL A 489 2.54 -7.21 0.68
N MET A 490 2.13 -6.43 -0.33
CA MET A 490 2.77 -6.43 -1.65
C MET A 490 4.00 -5.52 -1.77
N ASP A 491 4.11 -4.45 -0.96
CA ASP A 491 5.20 -3.45 -0.98
C ASP A 491 6.52 -4.05 -0.46
N GLN A 492 7.10 -4.95 -1.24
CA GLN A 492 8.30 -5.70 -0.92
C GLN A 492 9.30 -5.57 -2.07
N TYR A 493 10.55 -5.26 -1.71
CA TYR A 493 11.64 -5.15 -2.66
C TYR A 493 12.00 -6.52 -3.25
N ASP A 494 12.13 -6.59 -4.57
CA ASP A 494 12.58 -7.78 -5.31
C ASP A 494 13.89 -7.44 -6.04
N ASN A 495 15.00 -8.01 -5.59
CA ASN A 495 16.31 -7.74 -6.20
C ASN A 495 16.50 -8.38 -7.58
N LEU A 496 15.55 -9.23 -8.03
CA LEU A 496 15.56 -9.83 -9.36
C LEU A 496 14.74 -9.04 -10.39
N ASP A 497 13.96 -8.06 -9.96
CA ASP A 497 13.24 -7.16 -10.86
C ASP A 497 14.14 -5.95 -11.20
N PRO A 498 14.53 -5.74 -12.47
CA PRO A 498 15.42 -4.65 -12.85
C PRO A 498 14.81 -3.24 -12.66
N TYR A 499 13.49 -3.15 -12.50
CA TYR A 499 12.80 -1.88 -12.25
C TYR A 499 12.44 -1.68 -10.76
N ALA A 500 12.77 -2.64 -9.89
CA ALA A 500 12.50 -2.50 -8.47
C ALA A 500 13.34 -1.39 -7.83
N LYS A 501 12.69 -0.58 -7.01
CA LYS A 501 13.32 0.50 -6.25
C LYS A 501 13.56 0.04 -4.82
N PRO A 502 14.80 0.02 -4.31
CA PRO A 502 15.01 -0.22 -2.89
C PRO A 502 14.37 0.90 -2.07
N PRO A 503 13.84 0.62 -0.86
CA PRO A 503 13.16 1.63 -0.04
C PRO A 503 14.00 2.90 0.21
N SER A 504 15.33 2.76 0.29
CA SER A 504 16.26 3.88 0.48
C SER A 504 16.41 4.80 -0.73
N SER A 505 15.95 4.40 -1.92
CA SER A 505 15.99 5.22 -3.14
C SER A 505 14.77 6.10 -3.34
N LEU A 506 13.70 5.88 -2.56
CA LEU A 506 12.48 6.67 -2.68
C LEU A 506 12.68 8.06 -2.08
N PRO A 507 12.28 9.14 -2.79
CA PRO A 507 12.32 10.48 -2.23
C PRO A 507 11.22 10.60 -1.19
N THR A 508 11.58 10.29 0.06
CA THR A 508 10.69 10.39 1.21
C THR A 508 10.96 11.70 1.94
N TRP A 509 9.89 12.40 2.32
CA TRP A 509 9.95 13.71 2.99
C TRP A 509 9.56 13.60 4.48
N MET A 510 9.51 14.72 5.20
CA MET A 510 8.96 14.75 6.55
C MET A 510 7.45 14.50 6.56
N VAL A 511 6.92 14.08 7.71
CA VAL A 511 5.47 13.99 7.94
C VAL A 511 4.95 15.36 8.32
N ASP A 512 4.33 16.01 7.35
CA ASP A 512 3.75 17.36 7.44
C ASP A 512 2.22 17.36 7.46
N TYR A 513 1.58 16.33 6.90
CA TYR A 513 0.12 16.18 6.93
C TYR A 513 -0.37 15.76 8.31
N ARG A 514 -1.30 16.56 8.89
CA ARG A 514 -1.91 16.33 10.21
C ARG A 514 -3.44 16.21 10.15
N GLY A 515 -3.97 15.94 8.96
CA GLY A 515 -5.40 15.87 8.66
C GLY A 515 -5.99 17.19 8.16
N PHE A 516 -7.26 17.16 7.79
CA PHE A 516 -7.96 18.29 7.15
C PHE A 516 -8.04 19.58 7.96
N ARG A 517 -8.26 19.49 9.28
CA ARG A 517 -8.48 20.66 10.14
C ARG A 517 -7.25 21.11 10.91
N GLN A 518 -6.19 20.30 10.92
CA GLN A 518 -4.91 20.62 11.54
C GLN A 518 -3.85 20.34 10.46
N GLY A 519 -3.24 21.36 9.88
CA GLY A 519 -2.17 21.22 8.88
C GLY A 519 -2.59 21.48 7.42
N GLY A 520 -3.83 21.18 7.03
CA GLY A 520 -4.29 21.39 5.64
C GLY A 520 -3.47 20.60 4.60
N PHE A 521 -3.75 20.81 3.31
CA PHE A 521 -2.92 20.30 2.22
C PHE A 521 -3.03 21.23 1.01
N THR A 522 -2.04 21.19 0.12
CA THR A 522 -2.06 21.92 -1.15
C THR A 522 -2.36 20.96 -2.29
N PHE A 523 -3.19 21.39 -3.25
CA PHE A 523 -3.47 20.57 -4.42
C PHE A 523 -3.49 21.38 -5.71
N GLY A 524 -3.08 20.75 -6.80
CA GLY A 524 -3.20 21.28 -8.15
C GLY A 524 -4.30 20.57 -8.93
N ILE A 525 -4.77 21.19 -10.01
CA ILE A 525 -5.71 20.61 -10.98
C ILE A 525 -5.26 20.92 -12.42
N PRO A 526 -5.74 20.19 -13.44
CA PRO A 526 -5.53 20.58 -14.83
C PRO A 526 -6.17 21.94 -15.15
N PRO A 527 -5.64 22.71 -16.11
CA PRO A 527 -6.23 23.98 -16.52
C PRO A 527 -7.59 23.77 -17.19
N ASP A 528 -8.46 24.79 -17.18
CA ASP A 528 -9.81 24.73 -17.77
C ASP A 528 -9.79 24.26 -19.23
N SER A 529 -8.84 24.74 -20.04
CA SER A 529 -8.67 24.31 -21.44
C SER A 529 -8.50 22.79 -21.63
N PHE A 530 -8.02 22.09 -20.62
CA PHE A 530 -7.87 20.64 -20.63
C PHE A 530 -9.08 19.94 -19.99
N LEU A 531 -9.70 20.55 -18.97
CA LEU A 531 -10.94 20.07 -18.36
C LEU A 531 -12.14 20.14 -19.31
N ASP A 532 -12.16 21.12 -20.22
CA ASP A 532 -13.21 21.31 -21.24
C ASP A 532 -13.30 20.14 -22.24
N LEU A 533 -12.31 19.24 -22.26
CA LEU A 533 -12.32 18.01 -23.06
C LEU A 533 -13.20 16.90 -22.44
N CYS A 534 -13.57 17.03 -21.16
CA CYS A 534 -14.53 16.17 -20.47
C CYS A 534 -15.96 16.42 -20.98
N SER A 535 -16.85 15.46 -20.77
CA SER A 535 -18.29 15.71 -20.95
C SER A 535 -18.80 16.76 -19.95
N GLU A 536 -19.86 17.49 -20.30
CA GLU A 536 -20.39 18.57 -19.45
C GLU A 536 -20.71 18.10 -18.02
N LYS A 537 -21.33 16.92 -17.88
CA LYS A 537 -21.63 16.33 -16.56
C LYS A 537 -20.36 16.08 -15.73
N TYR A 538 -19.28 15.60 -16.38
CA TYR A 538 -17.99 15.36 -15.71
C TYR A 538 -17.32 16.68 -15.31
N GLN A 539 -17.39 17.72 -16.14
CA GLN A 539 -16.88 19.04 -15.79
C GLN A 539 -17.59 19.61 -14.55
N GLN A 540 -18.92 19.48 -14.49
CA GLN A 540 -19.73 19.94 -13.35
C GLN A 540 -19.38 19.18 -12.06
N LEU A 541 -19.31 17.85 -12.11
CA LEU A 541 -18.97 17.04 -10.94
C LEU A 541 -17.52 17.26 -10.49
N PHE A 542 -16.59 17.50 -11.42
CA PHE A 542 -15.22 17.84 -11.05
C PHE A 542 -15.15 19.19 -10.33
N LYS A 543 -15.87 20.21 -10.80
CA LYS A 543 -15.98 21.51 -10.11
C LYS A 543 -16.54 21.35 -8.69
N ILE A 544 -17.54 20.49 -8.51
CA ILE A 544 -18.08 20.15 -7.18
C ILE A 544 -17.03 19.47 -6.32
N ALA A 545 -16.27 18.50 -6.86
CA ALA A 545 -15.21 17.83 -6.13
C ALA A 545 -14.10 18.80 -5.67
N VAL A 546 -13.71 19.76 -6.52
CA VAL A 546 -12.75 20.83 -6.18
C VAL A 546 -13.26 21.70 -5.04
N ALA A 547 -14.52 22.15 -5.09
CA ALA A 547 -15.12 22.96 -4.02
C ALA A 547 -15.17 22.19 -2.69
N LYS A 548 -15.42 20.87 -2.74
CA LYS A 548 -15.40 20.00 -1.56
C LYS A 548 -13.98 19.81 -1.01
N LEU A 549 -12.97 19.64 -1.86
CA LEU A 549 -11.56 19.60 -1.44
C LEU A 549 -11.16 20.89 -0.70
N GLN A 550 -11.59 22.06 -1.19
CA GLN A 550 -11.36 23.33 -0.50
C GLN A 550 -12.08 23.39 0.85
N SER A 551 -13.33 22.90 0.91
CA SER A 551 -14.10 22.81 2.16
C SER A 551 -13.48 21.85 3.18
N CYS A 552 -12.69 20.88 2.71
CA CYS A 552 -11.91 19.97 3.53
C CYS A 552 -10.58 20.56 4.03
N GLY A 553 -10.25 21.83 3.75
CA GLY A 553 -8.97 22.43 4.14
C GLY A 553 -7.86 22.29 3.08
N GLY A 554 -8.22 21.88 1.85
CA GLY A 554 -7.33 21.92 0.71
C GLY A 554 -7.15 23.34 0.17
N THR A 555 -5.91 23.72 -0.14
CA THR A 555 -5.58 24.98 -0.83
C THR A 555 -5.27 24.68 -2.29
N LEU A 556 -6.07 25.23 -3.20
CA LEU A 556 -5.82 25.11 -4.63
C LEU A 556 -4.62 25.98 -5.01
N VAL A 557 -3.66 25.38 -5.73
CA VAL A 557 -2.43 26.03 -6.20
C VAL A 557 -2.36 25.86 -7.71
N ASP A 558 -2.10 26.97 -8.40
CA ASP A 558 -1.86 26.96 -9.85
C ASP A 558 -0.53 26.27 -10.14
N ILE A 559 -0.53 25.36 -11.12
CA ILE A 559 0.66 24.61 -11.52
C ILE A 559 0.90 24.72 -13.02
N ASP A 560 2.16 24.57 -13.42
CA ASP A 560 2.48 24.30 -14.82
C ASP A 560 2.08 22.85 -15.16
N TYR A 561 0.98 22.70 -15.88
CA TYR A 561 0.47 21.40 -16.29
C TYR A 561 1.14 20.84 -17.56
N MET A 562 1.96 21.64 -18.25
CA MET A 562 2.54 21.27 -19.54
C MET A 562 3.48 20.04 -19.48
N PRO A 563 4.30 19.83 -18.44
CA PRO A 563 5.09 18.62 -18.29
C PRO A 563 4.25 17.34 -18.28
N PHE A 564 3.04 17.37 -17.71
CA PHE A 564 2.12 16.22 -17.67
C PHE A 564 1.55 15.93 -19.06
N VAL A 565 1.14 16.95 -19.80
CA VAL A 565 0.66 16.82 -21.18
C VAL A 565 1.77 16.26 -22.08
N LYS A 566 2.98 16.82 -22.01
CA LYS A 566 4.13 16.38 -22.80
C LYS A 566 4.49 14.91 -22.50
N ALA A 567 4.49 14.52 -21.23
CA ALA A 567 4.71 13.14 -20.81
C ALA A 567 3.62 12.20 -21.33
N GLY A 568 2.34 12.59 -21.25
CA GLY A 568 1.23 11.80 -21.77
C GLY A 568 1.33 11.53 -23.28
N GLY A 569 1.82 12.52 -24.04
CA GLY A 569 2.09 12.39 -25.48
C GLY A 569 3.12 11.32 -25.84
N LEU A 570 4.02 10.96 -24.91
CA LEU A 570 5.06 9.96 -25.18
C LEU A 570 4.51 8.53 -25.30
N ILE A 571 3.35 8.20 -24.71
CA ILE A 571 2.85 6.81 -24.69
C ILE A 571 2.37 6.35 -26.07
N TYR A 572 1.53 7.12 -26.75
CA TYR A 572 0.87 6.71 -27.99
C TYR A 572 1.30 7.50 -29.23
N GLY A 573 1.89 8.68 -29.06
CA GLY A 573 2.35 9.55 -30.16
C GLY A 573 3.85 9.52 -30.41
N ALA A 574 4.60 8.68 -29.68
CA ALA A 574 6.06 8.67 -29.69
C ALA A 574 6.62 7.24 -29.53
N SER A 575 7.91 7.10 -29.23
CA SER A 575 8.59 5.79 -29.27
C SER A 575 8.11 4.78 -28.23
N LEU A 576 7.46 5.19 -27.11
CA LEU A 576 7.11 4.27 -26.02
C LEU A 576 6.05 3.23 -26.42
N ILE A 577 5.27 3.46 -27.48
CA ILE A 577 4.33 2.46 -27.98
C ILE A 577 5.06 1.18 -28.45
N HIS A 578 6.31 1.30 -28.91
CA HIS A 578 7.15 0.17 -29.34
C HIS A 578 7.60 -0.71 -28.17
N GLU A 579 7.52 -0.25 -26.91
CA GLU A 579 7.77 -1.14 -25.78
C GLU A 579 6.79 -2.32 -25.75
N ARG A 580 5.59 -2.20 -26.36
CA ARG A 580 4.67 -3.34 -26.51
C ARG A 580 5.25 -4.43 -27.40
N LEU A 581 5.84 -4.03 -28.54
CA LEU A 581 6.53 -4.98 -29.42
C LEU A 581 7.70 -5.64 -28.71
N ALA A 582 8.50 -4.86 -27.98
CA ALA A 582 9.64 -5.38 -27.24
C ALA A 582 9.24 -6.31 -26.08
N SER A 583 8.14 -5.98 -25.39
CA SER A 583 7.67 -6.70 -24.20
C SER A 583 7.00 -8.03 -24.53
N ILE A 584 6.19 -8.07 -25.60
CA ILE A 584 5.46 -9.27 -26.03
C ILE A 584 6.32 -10.13 -26.95
N GLY A 585 7.17 -9.50 -27.76
CA GLY A 585 8.03 -10.15 -28.76
C GLY A 585 7.60 -9.82 -30.18
N HIS A 586 8.50 -9.19 -30.94
CA HIS A 586 8.29 -8.81 -32.34
C HIS A 586 7.88 -9.99 -33.22
N ASP A 587 8.60 -11.11 -33.11
CA ASP A 587 8.40 -12.29 -33.96
C ASP A 587 7.06 -12.96 -33.64
N PHE A 588 6.76 -13.13 -32.35
CA PHE A 588 5.44 -13.64 -31.91
C PHE A 588 4.30 -12.81 -32.48
N ILE A 589 4.37 -11.48 -32.35
CA ILE A 589 3.33 -10.58 -32.87
C ILE A 589 3.21 -10.75 -34.38
N THR A 590 4.32 -10.73 -35.12
CA THR A 590 4.30 -10.81 -36.59
C THR A 590 3.70 -12.13 -37.08
N GLU A 591 4.04 -13.24 -36.43
CA GLU A 591 3.55 -14.57 -36.79
C GLU A 591 2.08 -14.82 -36.41
N ASN A 592 1.59 -14.16 -35.35
CA ASN A 592 0.27 -14.44 -34.77
C ASN A 592 -0.72 -13.27 -34.90
N ILE A 593 -0.39 -12.18 -35.58
CA ILE A 593 -1.22 -10.96 -35.60
C ILE A 593 -2.66 -11.20 -36.08
N ASP A 594 -2.86 -12.21 -36.94
CA ASP A 594 -4.18 -12.60 -37.46
C ASP A 594 -5.07 -13.28 -36.42
N THR A 595 -4.53 -13.76 -35.30
CA THR A 595 -5.29 -14.35 -34.18
C THR A 595 -5.76 -13.29 -33.18
N PHE A 596 -5.29 -12.05 -33.31
CA PHE A 596 -5.57 -11.00 -32.34
C PHE A 596 -7.00 -10.45 -32.49
N HIS A 597 -7.54 -9.90 -31.41
CA HIS A 597 -8.80 -9.18 -31.44
C HIS A 597 -8.72 -8.05 -32.51
N PRO A 598 -9.77 -7.80 -33.34
CA PRO A 598 -9.65 -6.93 -34.52
C PRO A 598 -9.08 -5.52 -34.22
N VAL A 599 -9.49 -4.92 -33.10
CA VAL A 599 -8.97 -3.60 -32.69
C VAL A 599 -7.51 -3.69 -32.23
N THR A 600 -7.15 -4.74 -31.50
CA THR A 600 -5.79 -4.98 -31.02
C THR A 600 -4.85 -5.26 -32.19
N LYS A 601 -5.28 -6.09 -33.14
CA LYS A 601 -4.62 -6.31 -34.44
C LYS A 601 -4.30 -4.98 -35.12
N LYS A 602 -5.31 -4.12 -35.33
CA LYS A 602 -5.13 -2.81 -35.99
C LYS A 602 -4.14 -1.90 -35.27
N ILE A 603 -4.11 -1.93 -33.93
CA ILE A 603 -3.12 -1.17 -33.14
C ILE A 603 -1.72 -1.71 -33.43
N PHE A 604 -1.49 -3.02 -33.34
CA PHE A 604 -0.17 -3.62 -33.58
C PHE A 604 0.29 -3.48 -35.04
N GLU A 605 -0.60 -3.58 -36.02
CA GLU A 605 -0.29 -3.27 -37.43
C GLU A 605 0.19 -1.82 -37.58
N GLY A 606 -0.45 -0.88 -36.89
CA GLY A 606 -0.01 0.51 -36.83
C GLY A 606 1.39 0.69 -36.24
N VAL A 607 1.72 -0.04 -35.16
CA VAL A 607 3.06 0.02 -34.57
C VAL A 607 4.11 -0.64 -35.47
N LEU A 608 3.82 -1.80 -36.06
CA LEU A 608 4.73 -2.51 -36.98
C LEU A 608 5.02 -1.71 -38.25
N SER A 609 4.04 -0.95 -38.74
CA SER A 609 4.20 -0.11 -39.94
C SER A 609 4.82 1.26 -39.67
N SER A 610 5.01 1.64 -38.40
CA SER A 610 5.58 2.94 -38.04
C SER A 610 7.10 2.97 -38.26
N ASP A 611 7.62 4.10 -38.77
CA ASP A 611 9.02 4.27 -39.13
C ASP A 611 9.85 4.96 -38.03
N VAL A 612 9.71 4.52 -36.78
CA VAL A 612 10.43 5.09 -35.64
C VAL A 612 11.92 4.79 -35.74
N LYS A 613 12.75 5.83 -35.67
CA LYS A 613 14.21 5.69 -35.71
C LYS A 613 14.81 5.55 -34.31
N ALA A 614 15.93 4.86 -34.20
CA ALA A 614 16.62 4.67 -32.92
C ALA A 614 16.94 6.01 -32.19
N TRP A 615 17.30 7.06 -32.93
CA TRP A 615 17.57 8.37 -32.32
C TRP A 615 16.32 9.04 -31.73
N GLU A 616 15.11 8.71 -32.22
CA GLU A 616 13.85 9.20 -31.66
C GLU A 616 13.58 8.56 -30.30
N VAL A 617 13.91 7.28 -30.13
CA VAL A 617 13.84 6.60 -28.83
C VAL A 617 14.68 7.34 -27.79
N PHE A 618 15.93 7.69 -28.13
CA PHE A 618 16.81 8.42 -27.21
C PHE A 618 16.34 9.86 -26.97
N ARG A 619 15.78 10.54 -27.98
CA ARG A 619 15.16 11.87 -27.83
C ARG A 619 13.96 11.82 -26.87
N ASP A 620 13.12 10.80 -27.01
CA ASP A 620 11.90 10.64 -26.23
C ASP A 620 12.23 10.25 -24.79
N GLN A 621 13.27 9.42 -24.57
CA GLN A 621 13.84 9.17 -23.24
C GLN A 621 14.38 10.44 -22.58
N ALA A 622 15.14 11.26 -23.32
CA ALA A 622 15.61 12.55 -22.80
C ALA A 622 14.44 13.48 -22.44
N THR A 623 13.38 13.47 -23.26
CA THR A 623 12.15 14.21 -23.02
C THR A 623 11.42 13.72 -21.76
N GLN A 624 11.32 12.41 -21.58
CA GLN A 624 10.76 11.80 -20.38
C GLN A 624 11.50 12.26 -19.12
N MET A 625 12.84 12.24 -19.13
CA MET A 625 13.64 12.70 -18.00
C MET A 625 13.46 14.19 -17.69
N GLN A 626 13.31 15.03 -18.71
CA GLN A 626 12.97 16.45 -18.53
C GLN A 626 11.60 16.62 -17.86
N CYS A 627 10.61 15.84 -18.29
CA CYS A 627 9.26 15.87 -17.70
C CYS A 627 9.30 15.40 -16.24
N ILE A 628 10.00 14.31 -15.93
CA ILE A 628 10.20 13.82 -14.55
C ILE A 628 10.79 14.93 -13.67
N ALA A 629 11.84 15.60 -14.13
CA ALA A 629 12.48 16.67 -13.36
C ALA A 629 11.58 17.89 -13.12
N ALA A 630 10.72 18.24 -14.09
CA ALA A 630 9.77 19.34 -13.95
C ALA A 630 8.57 18.97 -13.05
N VAL A 631 8.04 17.76 -13.19
CA VAL A 631 6.96 17.25 -12.35
C VAL A 631 7.42 17.13 -10.89
N ARG A 632 8.63 16.64 -10.62
CA ARG A 632 9.18 16.61 -9.25
C ARG A 632 9.26 17.99 -8.59
N ARG A 633 9.60 19.04 -9.35
CA ARG A 633 9.57 20.42 -8.85
C ARG A 633 8.16 20.87 -8.50
N THR A 634 7.15 20.42 -9.25
CA THR A 634 5.73 20.72 -8.95
C THR A 634 5.32 20.19 -7.56
N PHE A 635 5.88 19.07 -7.11
CA PHE A 635 5.63 18.49 -5.78
C PHE A 635 6.64 18.93 -4.71
N ASN A 636 7.64 19.75 -5.06
CA ASN A 636 8.68 20.14 -4.11
C ASN A 636 8.14 21.18 -3.11
N LYS A 637 7.86 20.75 -1.88
CA LYS A 637 7.36 21.63 -0.80
C LYS A 637 8.34 22.76 -0.43
N LEU A 638 9.64 22.64 -0.71
CA LEU A 638 10.61 23.71 -0.49
C LEU A 638 10.54 24.82 -1.56
N GLU A 639 9.82 24.58 -2.66
CA GLU A 639 9.57 25.50 -3.78
C GLU A 639 8.08 25.79 -3.92
N ASP A 640 7.34 25.82 -2.80
CA ASP A 640 5.89 26.08 -2.75
C ASP A 640 5.03 25.09 -3.56
N GLY A 641 5.54 23.88 -3.79
CA GLY A 641 4.87 22.82 -4.53
C GLY A 641 3.63 22.22 -3.84
N ILE A 642 2.87 21.45 -4.60
CA ILE A 642 1.63 20.79 -4.17
C ILE A 642 1.88 19.48 -3.43
N ASP A 643 0.95 19.08 -2.57
CA ASP A 643 0.96 17.75 -1.95
C ASP A 643 0.38 16.67 -2.88
N VAL A 644 -0.60 17.06 -3.70
CA VAL A 644 -1.34 16.14 -4.57
C VAL A 644 -1.88 16.86 -5.81
N LEU A 645 -1.79 16.22 -6.96
CA LEU A 645 -2.49 16.62 -8.18
C LEU A 645 -3.82 15.87 -8.24
N VAL A 646 -4.94 16.58 -8.35
CA VAL A 646 -6.27 15.96 -8.49
C VAL A 646 -6.78 16.14 -9.91
N VAL A 647 -7.19 15.04 -10.54
CA VAL A 647 -7.70 15.02 -11.92
C VAL A 647 -9.00 14.22 -12.02
N PRO A 648 -9.88 14.45 -13.01
CA PRO A 648 -10.88 13.46 -13.37
C PRO A 648 -10.20 12.13 -13.70
N SER A 649 -10.73 11.00 -13.21
CA SER A 649 -10.13 9.69 -13.53
C SER A 649 -10.26 9.35 -15.01
N MET A 650 -11.37 9.79 -15.62
CA MET A 650 -11.74 9.60 -17.03
C MET A 650 -12.51 10.84 -17.52
N PRO A 651 -12.49 11.19 -18.82
CA PRO A 651 -13.20 12.36 -19.36
C PRO A 651 -14.71 12.15 -19.59
N CYS A 652 -15.14 10.90 -19.72
CA CYS A 652 -16.53 10.49 -19.94
C CYS A 652 -16.69 8.98 -19.65
N HIS A 653 -17.93 8.49 -19.56
CA HIS A 653 -18.25 7.05 -19.47
C HIS A 653 -19.06 6.64 -20.70
N PRO A 654 -18.41 6.10 -21.75
CA PRO A 654 -19.10 5.72 -22.96
C PRO A 654 -19.86 4.39 -22.81
N THR A 655 -20.85 4.22 -23.66
CA THR A 655 -21.51 2.94 -23.88
C THR A 655 -20.60 1.98 -24.65
N ILE A 656 -20.88 0.69 -24.55
CA ILE A 656 -20.21 -0.35 -25.35
C ILE A 656 -20.41 -0.06 -26.83
N GLN A 657 -21.62 0.34 -27.24
CA GLN A 657 -21.92 0.63 -28.65
C GLN A 657 -21.09 1.80 -29.17
N GLU A 658 -20.97 2.91 -28.43
CA GLU A 658 -20.14 4.05 -28.84
C GLU A 658 -18.67 3.67 -29.02
N ILE A 659 -18.15 2.76 -28.18
CA ILE A 659 -16.79 2.23 -28.33
C ILE A 659 -16.66 1.29 -29.53
N LEU A 660 -17.69 0.51 -29.86
CA LEU A 660 -17.66 -0.31 -31.08
C LEU A 660 -17.70 0.55 -32.35
N ASP A 661 -18.41 1.68 -32.31
CA ASP A 661 -18.53 2.62 -33.41
C ASP A 661 -17.23 3.42 -33.63
N ASP A 662 -16.51 3.79 -32.55
CA ASP A 662 -15.20 4.45 -32.60
C ASP A 662 -14.17 3.81 -31.66
N PRO A 663 -13.62 2.62 -32.02
CA PRO A 663 -12.82 1.81 -31.09
C PRO A 663 -11.42 2.36 -30.81
N ILE A 664 -10.94 3.30 -31.62
CA ILE A 664 -9.59 3.86 -31.51
C ILE A 664 -9.63 5.28 -30.95
N ALA A 665 -10.32 6.23 -31.60
CA ALA A 665 -10.20 7.64 -31.20
C ALA A 665 -10.89 7.90 -29.87
N LEU A 666 -12.12 7.41 -29.66
CA LEU A 666 -12.78 7.45 -28.35
C LEU A 666 -12.01 6.65 -27.28
N GLY A 667 -11.47 5.48 -27.64
CA GLY A 667 -10.64 4.68 -26.74
C GLY A 667 -9.36 5.41 -26.27
N SER A 668 -8.72 6.17 -27.17
CA SER A 668 -7.56 7.02 -26.85
C SER A 668 -7.97 8.24 -26.03
N LYS A 669 -9.15 8.84 -26.29
CA LYS A 669 -9.67 9.96 -25.50
C LYS A 669 -9.76 9.61 -24.01
N LEU A 670 -10.16 8.38 -23.67
CA LEU A 670 -10.31 7.95 -22.27
C LEU A 670 -9.04 8.18 -21.43
N GLY A 671 -7.85 8.00 -22.00
CA GLY A 671 -6.61 8.09 -21.23
C GLY A 671 -6.05 9.49 -20.99
N LEU A 672 -6.80 10.54 -21.36
CA LEU A 672 -6.40 11.94 -21.31
C LEU A 672 -5.72 12.34 -19.97
N PHE A 673 -6.25 11.88 -18.84
CA PHE A 673 -5.76 12.22 -17.50
C PHE A 673 -4.85 11.15 -16.89
N THR A 674 -4.67 9.99 -17.55
CA THR A 674 -3.98 8.84 -16.96
C THR A 674 -2.61 8.56 -17.57
N TYR A 675 -2.35 9.02 -18.79
CA TYR A 675 -1.13 8.72 -19.56
C TYR A 675 0.17 9.20 -18.90
N ALA A 676 0.15 10.36 -18.26
CA ALA A 676 1.38 10.93 -17.70
C ALA A 676 1.94 10.10 -16.54
N ALA A 677 1.09 9.47 -15.73
CA ALA A 677 1.44 9.02 -14.37
C ALA A 677 2.71 8.14 -14.32
N ASN A 678 2.77 7.03 -15.05
CA ASN A 678 3.95 6.16 -15.01
C ASN A 678 5.14 6.70 -15.82
N VAL A 679 4.88 7.55 -16.82
CA VAL A 679 5.92 8.22 -17.62
C VAL A 679 6.74 9.15 -16.72
N VAL A 680 6.07 9.85 -15.81
CA VAL A 680 6.69 10.77 -14.84
C VAL A 680 6.76 10.23 -13.41
N ASP A 681 6.63 8.92 -13.24
CA ASP A 681 6.90 8.20 -11.98
C ASP A 681 5.97 8.55 -10.80
N LEU A 682 4.73 8.95 -11.08
CA LEU A 682 3.72 9.27 -10.06
C LEU A 682 3.09 8.01 -9.47
N CYS A 683 2.68 8.07 -8.21
CA CYS A 683 1.71 7.16 -7.60
C CYS A 683 0.30 7.78 -7.66
N GLY A 684 -0.75 6.98 -7.47
CA GLY A 684 -2.09 7.55 -7.40
C GLY A 684 -3.20 6.60 -6.99
N VAL A 685 -4.35 7.16 -6.61
CA VAL A 685 -5.55 6.41 -6.27
C VAL A 685 -6.78 7.05 -6.91
N SER A 686 -7.56 6.25 -7.63
CA SER A 686 -8.89 6.63 -8.14
C SER A 686 -9.94 6.22 -7.12
N ILE A 687 -10.83 7.16 -6.78
CA ILE A 687 -11.98 6.93 -5.91
C ILE A 687 -13.24 7.55 -6.52
N ASN A 688 -14.41 7.09 -6.06
CA ASN A 688 -15.67 7.70 -6.44
C ASN A 688 -15.83 9.09 -5.77
N ALA A 689 -16.28 10.07 -6.52
CA ALA A 689 -16.48 11.46 -6.09
C ALA A 689 -17.88 12.00 -6.40
N GLY A 690 -18.75 11.20 -7.03
CA GLY A 690 -20.11 11.61 -7.35
C GLY A 690 -20.85 10.58 -8.19
N TRP A 691 -22.08 10.91 -8.52
CA TRP A 691 -22.94 10.04 -9.30
C TRP A 691 -23.61 10.84 -10.41
N ILE A 692 -23.79 10.20 -11.56
CA ILE A 692 -24.46 10.74 -12.74
C ILE A 692 -25.72 9.92 -12.96
N GLU A 693 -26.86 10.60 -13.01
CA GLU A 693 -28.09 9.99 -13.53
C GLU A 693 -27.98 9.86 -15.06
N ASP A 694 -28.06 8.62 -15.52
CA ASP A 694 -28.23 8.22 -16.91
C ASP A 694 -29.64 7.65 -17.11
N GLU A 695 -30.07 7.44 -18.36
CA GLU A 695 -31.46 7.07 -18.70
C GLU A 695 -31.97 5.83 -17.94
N GLU A 696 -31.10 4.85 -17.69
CA GLU A 696 -31.46 3.56 -17.08
C GLU A 696 -30.66 3.21 -15.82
N ALA A 697 -29.68 4.04 -15.44
CA ALA A 697 -28.74 3.72 -14.36
C ALA A 697 -28.13 4.96 -13.71
N GLN A 698 -27.67 4.79 -12.47
CA GLN A 698 -26.82 5.76 -11.80
C GLN A 698 -25.35 5.35 -11.98
N LEU A 699 -24.58 6.15 -12.71
CA LEU A 699 -23.19 5.87 -13.05
C LEU A 699 -22.22 6.59 -12.11
N PRO A 700 -21.13 5.95 -11.67
CA PRO A 700 -20.14 6.58 -10.80
C PRO A 700 -19.27 7.61 -11.56
N PHE A 701 -18.89 8.67 -10.87
CA PHE A 701 -17.92 9.66 -11.33
C PHE A 701 -16.67 9.60 -10.45
N GLY A 702 -15.52 9.22 -11.04
CA GLY A 702 -14.26 9.09 -10.33
C GLY A 702 -13.32 10.28 -10.49
N ILE A 703 -12.58 10.60 -9.42
CA ILE A 703 -11.38 11.44 -9.48
C ILE A 703 -10.15 10.64 -9.04
N THR A 704 -8.99 10.99 -9.59
CA THR A 704 -7.71 10.40 -9.20
C THR A 704 -6.87 11.43 -8.47
N PHE A 705 -6.38 11.03 -7.29
CA PHE A 705 -5.34 11.74 -6.55
C PHE A 705 -3.98 11.19 -6.98
N LEU A 706 -3.09 12.06 -7.48
CA LEU A 706 -1.75 11.72 -7.96
C LEU A 706 -0.69 12.39 -7.08
N GLY A 707 0.33 11.63 -6.68
CA GLY A 707 1.47 12.14 -5.91
C GLY A 707 2.79 11.71 -6.53
N ASP A 708 3.89 12.38 -6.13
CA ASP A 708 5.23 12.01 -6.57
C ASP A 708 5.62 10.58 -6.11
N SER A 709 6.69 10.05 -6.69
CA SER A 709 7.26 8.76 -6.30
C SER A 709 7.50 8.69 -4.79
N GLY A 710 6.90 7.73 -4.10
CA GLY A 710 7.01 7.54 -2.66
C GLY A 710 5.92 8.23 -1.83
N TYR A 711 5.03 9.01 -2.44
CA TYR A 711 3.96 9.74 -1.75
C TYR A 711 2.68 8.91 -1.54
N ASP A 712 2.73 7.60 -1.80
CA ASP A 712 1.59 6.69 -1.75
C ASP A 712 0.72 6.83 -0.49
N GLY A 713 1.36 6.82 0.69
CA GLY A 713 0.66 6.98 1.96
C GLY A 713 -0.03 8.34 2.09
N LYS A 714 0.68 9.43 1.74
CA LYS A 714 0.14 10.80 1.75
C LYS A 714 -1.07 10.93 0.81
N VAL A 715 -0.98 10.39 -0.40
CA VAL A 715 -2.08 10.36 -1.38
C VAL A 715 -3.29 9.60 -0.84
N LEU A 716 -3.07 8.42 -0.26
CA LEU A 716 -4.15 7.63 0.33
C LEU A 716 -4.77 8.33 1.55
N ASP A 717 -4.00 9.08 2.35
CA ASP A 717 -4.50 9.81 3.52
C ASP A 717 -5.36 11.01 3.11
N ILE A 718 -4.94 11.77 2.10
CA ILE A 718 -5.74 12.89 1.55
C ILE A 718 -7.03 12.35 0.93
N ALA A 719 -6.95 11.27 0.13
CA ALA A 719 -8.12 10.65 -0.49
C ALA A 719 -9.10 10.08 0.56
N ALA A 720 -8.60 9.43 1.61
CA ALA A 720 -9.44 8.90 2.70
C ALA A 720 -10.15 10.01 3.46
N SER A 721 -9.44 11.10 3.71
CA SER A 721 -10.02 12.27 4.34
C SER A 721 -11.17 12.80 3.46
N PHE A 722 -10.97 12.94 2.15
CA PHE A 722 -12.01 13.43 1.22
C PHE A 722 -13.22 12.49 1.19
N GLU A 723 -12.99 11.18 1.13
CA GLU A 723 -14.05 10.17 1.18
C GLU A 723 -14.89 10.26 2.47
N ASP A 724 -14.25 10.49 3.62
CA ASP A 724 -14.95 10.65 4.89
C ASP A 724 -15.79 11.94 4.94
N PHE A 725 -15.26 13.06 4.44
CA PHE A 725 -16.02 14.30 4.34
C PHE A 725 -17.24 14.17 3.41
N MET A 726 -17.09 13.42 2.31
CA MET A 726 -18.18 13.10 1.39
C MET A 726 -19.30 12.27 2.03
N LYS A 727 -19.01 11.50 3.09
CA LYS A 727 -20.01 10.73 3.85
C LYS A 727 -20.72 11.58 4.93
N GLU A 728 -20.06 12.64 5.42
CA GLU A 728 -20.61 13.54 6.45
C GLU A 728 -21.55 14.62 5.88
N CYS A 729 -21.37 14.98 4.61
CA CYS A 729 -22.18 15.96 3.87
C CYS A 729 -23.29 15.26 3.08
#